data_AF-A0A7C8AJJ3-F1
#
_entry.id   AF-A0A7C8AJJ3-F1
#
_cell.length_a   1.000
_cell.length_b   1.000
_cell.length_c   1.000
_cell.angle_alpha   90.00
_cell.angle_beta   90.00
_cell.angle_gamma   90.00
#
_symmetry.space_group_name_H-M   'P 1'
#
loop_
_entity.id
_entity.type
_entity.pdbx_description
1 polymer ?
#
loop_
_entity_poly.entity_id
_entity_poly.type
_entity_poly.pdbx_seq_one_letter_code
_entity_poly.pdbx_strand_id
1 'polypeptide(L)'
;MFTNCSINDRYCQVERGHVWYTYKDHPTLSFNTDLLKQEIAMMPKLGMEYSTFWPGVFNWVPGDPKPEVVKDIVAHARRLGVRVGHYSGASVVFGPHYNEYSKSLDRPEWAQRGADGNQIGNCYCFGAPDFVDYYINMLIPNMKEYGFEIHVMDFLYIMPCFAKDHQHPPGEDSMYHQVAGAVRVYEALNDVSPETMVWTHSGSSIELLPKIAWWNQNMYLTDAYVDKPWQGLNMSRILDDIRRDQMVTLHYSRFLPYRFYTNCQYFFGLNSIVPDIRNYEYGALSTLAVTPNISIPEIRPWIERLSPTNQERVYAFYKKWTGFIKDNFDLWKKTYTVGDNPGFGGVEVYSHAEGKHGYIFLVNPQYWDRVVEVPLGPDLGFGAEGKCELVELYPTEQLRLTNQGPYVSLGSQVPIRVPAQQVLVIEVRAAPKRIKAPRLYGVPGTIEKTGSGYLLKTRGEQGQMKRAAVLLPPGSGSVVSATVRRDVPKQPQRDFYETGLSLAGSSSEGALLDITFRRTSRPTELRRWRVREGSLAEGVEAGWTAGFEAGEELRFPLFINTEDESIEFPLTAEQADALGLGPLADFCGAYIDNAFYEEQETWIDLATGENSDVVETALVTDLPPERPRPLHPLAKGQAKDWWIQTSFHLPFMHMIGFEPFFDEHVILALPFLRPSKARKIEAWINGQPLEIQRYRYPRNRAFFCYWADLVGSGARGSFDNKIVLHLEY
;
A
#
# COMPACT_ATOMS: atom_id res chain seq x y z
N MET A 1 -17.78 -9.45 1.08
CA MET A 1 -16.68 -8.70 0.46
C MET A 1 -17.11 -8.31 -0.93
N PHE A 2 -16.79 -7.10 -1.37
CA PHE A 2 -17.14 -6.66 -2.71
C PHE A 2 -15.89 -6.16 -3.43
N THR A 3 -15.25 -7.04 -4.20
CA THR A 3 -14.11 -6.66 -5.06
C THR A 3 -14.59 -6.37 -6.46
N ASN A 4 -14.17 -5.23 -7.01
CA ASN A 4 -14.58 -4.81 -8.34
C ASN A 4 -13.39 -4.45 -9.20
N CYS A 5 -13.58 -4.43 -10.51
CA CYS A 5 -12.71 -3.72 -11.42
C CYS A 5 -13.55 -3.20 -12.58
N SER A 6 -13.53 -1.88 -12.77
CA SER A 6 -13.60 -1.22 -14.07
C SER A 6 -13.98 0.26 -13.87
N ILE A 7 -12.95 1.08 -13.73
CA ILE A 7 -12.94 2.44 -14.28
C ILE A 7 -11.75 2.44 -15.24
N ASN A 8 -11.91 2.94 -16.46
CA ASN A 8 -10.81 3.12 -17.40
C ASN A 8 -10.71 4.63 -17.65
N ASP A 9 -9.81 5.28 -16.93
CA ASP A 9 -9.62 6.73 -16.94
C ASP A 9 -8.48 7.16 -17.88
N ARG A 10 -7.98 6.24 -18.72
CA ARG A 10 -6.57 6.30 -19.12
C ARG A 10 -6.17 7.49 -19.97
N TYR A 11 -7.12 8.24 -20.54
CA TYR A 11 -6.84 9.48 -21.25
C TYR A 11 -8.07 10.39 -21.22
N CYS A 12 -7.98 11.59 -20.66
CA CYS A 12 -8.98 12.64 -20.91
C CYS A 12 -8.33 13.66 -21.86
N GLN A 13 -8.33 13.42 -23.17
CA GLN A 13 -7.89 14.42 -24.14
C GLN A 13 -9.09 15.26 -24.56
N VAL A 14 -9.01 16.59 -24.55
CA VAL A 14 -10.12 17.38 -25.11
C VAL A 14 -9.97 17.42 -26.63
N GLU A 15 -10.85 16.73 -27.37
CA GLU A 15 -10.97 16.85 -28.82
C GLU A 15 -12.36 17.39 -29.17
N ARG A 16 -12.40 18.47 -29.98
CA ARG A 16 -13.63 19.12 -30.45
C ARG A 16 -14.61 19.55 -29.34
N GLY A 17 -14.09 19.90 -28.15
CA GLY A 17 -14.90 20.34 -27.01
C GLY A 17 -15.48 19.22 -26.15
N HIS A 18 -15.09 17.96 -26.39
CA HIS A 18 -15.45 16.81 -25.58
C HIS A 18 -14.22 16.23 -24.88
N VAL A 19 -14.40 15.61 -23.70
CA VAL A 19 -13.36 14.77 -23.10
C VAL A 19 -13.35 13.43 -23.84
N TRP A 20 -12.26 13.18 -24.57
CA TRP A 20 -11.98 11.95 -25.32
C TRP A 20 -11.07 11.04 -24.51
N TYR A 21 -11.59 9.86 -24.18
CA TYR A 21 -10.78 8.68 -23.95
C TYR A 21 -10.19 8.23 -25.28
N THR A 22 -8.90 7.87 -25.31
CA THR A 22 -8.28 7.40 -26.56
C THR A 22 -8.96 6.08 -26.94
N TYR A 23 -9.97 6.15 -27.81
CA TYR A 23 -10.85 5.03 -28.15
C TYR A 23 -10.09 3.79 -28.66
N LYS A 24 -8.82 3.91 -29.07
CA LYS A 24 -8.00 2.76 -29.49
C LYS A 24 -7.96 1.63 -28.45
N ASP A 25 -8.07 1.94 -27.15
CA ASP A 25 -7.95 0.98 -26.05
C ASP A 25 -9.11 1.03 -25.04
N HIS A 26 -10.27 1.59 -25.43
CA HIS A 26 -11.43 1.68 -24.53
C HIS A 26 -12.46 0.56 -24.83
N PRO A 27 -12.62 -0.44 -23.96
CA PRO A 27 -13.63 -1.49 -24.12
C PRO A 27 -14.99 -1.05 -23.57
N THR A 28 -15.99 -0.97 -24.43
CA THR A 28 -17.38 -0.65 -24.07
C THR A 28 -18.33 -1.72 -24.63
N LEU A 29 -19.62 -1.64 -24.27
CA LEU A 29 -20.68 -2.47 -24.86
C LEU A 29 -20.93 -2.13 -26.34
N SER A 30 -20.42 -0.99 -26.80
CA SER A 30 -20.60 -0.45 -28.15
C SER A 30 -19.31 -0.51 -28.99
N PHE A 31 -18.14 -0.64 -28.35
CA PHE A 31 -16.84 -0.57 -29.00
C PHE A 31 -15.83 -1.54 -28.37
N ASN A 32 -14.97 -2.17 -29.19
CA ASN A 32 -13.92 -3.08 -28.72
C ASN A 32 -14.41 -4.20 -27.77
N THR A 33 -15.53 -4.85 -28.08
CA THR A 33 -16.13 -5.90 -27.23
C THR A 33 -15.20 -7.09 -26.97
N ASP A 34 -14.25 -7.37 -27.86
CA ASP A 34 -13.25 -8.40 -27.66
C ASP A 34 -12.26 -8.04 -26.56
N LEU A 35 -11.84 -6.77 -26.48
CA LEU A 35 -11.04 -6.27 -25.35
C LEU A 35 -11.85 -6.31 -24.05
N LEU A 36 -13.16 -5.99 -24.10
CA LEU A 36 -14.03 -6.11 -22.93
C LEU A 36 -14.07 -7.57 -22.40
N LYS A 37 -14.21 -8.55 -23.31
CA LYS A 37 -14.16 -9.97 -22.95
C LYS A 37 -12.81 -10.38 -22.36
N GLN A 38 -11.71 -9.81 -22.86
CA GLN A 38 -10.38 -10.04 -22.31
C GLN A 38 -10.26 -9.47 -20.89
N GLU A 39 -10.73 -8.25 -20.65
CA GLU A 39 -10.75 -7.65 -19.31
C GLU A 39 -11.57 -8.50 -18.33
N ILE A 40 -12.77 -8.90 -18.71
CA ILE A 40 -13.61 -9.81 -17.90
C ILE A 40 -12.87 -11.12 -17.60
N ALA A 41 -12.13 -11.67 -18.56
CA ALA A 41 -11.35 -12.91 -18.37
C ALA A 41 -10.16 -12.76 -17.40
N MET A 42 -9.73 -11.53 -17.09
CA MET A 42 -8.71 -11.29 -16.05
C MET A 42 -9.31 -11.28 -14.64
N MET A 43 -10.61 -10.97 -14.48
CA MET A 43 -11.23 -10.78 -13.16
C MET A 43 -11.06 -12.00 -12.23
N PRO A 44 -11.34 -13.25 -12.68
CA PRO A 44 -11.15 -14.42 -11.82
C PRO A 44 -9.67 -14.70 -11.51
N LYS A 45 -8.73 -14.22 -12.35
CA LYS A 45 -7.29 -14.32 -12.10
C LYS A 45 -6.83 -13.36 -11.00
N LEU A 46 -7.53 -12.25 -10.82
CA LEU A 46 -7.30 -11.24 -9.79
C LEU A 46 -8.16 -11.48 -8.54
N GLY A 47 -9.16 -12.36 -8.61
CA GLY A 47 -10.16 -12.59 -7.56
C GLY A 47 -11.24 -11.51 -7.45
N MET A 48 -11.42 -10.71 -8.52
CA MET A 48 -12.48 -9.71 -8.63
C MET A 48 -13.82 -10.38 -8.94
N GLU A 49 -14.88 -9.95 -8.27
CA GLU A 49 -16.23 -10.54 -8.37
C GLU A 49 -17.18 -9.72 -9.22
N TYR A 50 -16.93 -8.42 -9.29
CA TYR A 50 -17.73 -7.48 -10.04
C TYR A 50 -16.91 -6.84 -11.17
N SER A 51 -17.60 -6.43 -12.24
CA SER A 51 -17.06 -5.55 -13.27
C SER A 51 -18.13 -4.61 -13.82
N THR A 52 -17.74 -3.40 -14.19
CA THR A 52 -18.65 -2.33 -14.59
C THR A 52 -18.41 -1.87 -16.02
N PHE A 53 -19.50 -1.64 -16.75
CA PHE A 53 -19.45 -1.38 -18.19
C PHE A 53 -20.00 -0.01 -18.56
N TRP A 54 -19.55 0.40 -19.74
CA TRP A 54 -19.89 1.64 -20.42
C TRP A 54 -20.40 1.32 -21.83
N PRO A 55 -21.20 2.20 -22.45
CA PRO A 55 -21.98 3.25 -21.82
C PRO A 55 -23.12 2.65 -20.96
N GLY A 56 -23.56 3.38 -19.94
CA GLY A 56 -24.70 2.96 -19.12
C GLY A 56 -26.05 3.13 -19.81
N VAL A 57 -27.11 2.51 -19.26
CA VAL A 57 -28.44 2.43 -19.89
C VAL A 57 -29.04 3.79 -20.27
N PHE A 58 -28.79 4.85 -19.49
CA PHE A 58 -29.26 6.18 -19.83
C PHE A 58 -28.63 6.72 -21.13
N ASN A 59 -27.41 6.31 -21.44
CA ASN A 59 -26.70 6.70 -22.66
C ASN A 59 -27.10 5.87 -23.89
N TRP A 60 -27.84 4.78 -23.73
CA TRP A 60 -28.20 3.92 -24.86
C TRP A 60 -29.11 4.65 -25.86
N VAL A 61 -28.95 4.33 -27.14
CA VAL A 61 -29.78 4.82 -28.26
C VAL A 61 -30.36 3.63 -29.03
N PRO A 62 -31.41 3.81 -29.85
CA PRO A 62 -31.96 2.71 -30.63
C PRO A 62 -30.88 1.99 -31.45
N GLY A 63 -30.63 0.72 -31.12
CA GLY A 63 -29.64 -0.13 -31.79
C GLY A 63 -28.22 -0.08 -31.23
N ASP A 64 -27.95 0.68 -30.17
CA ASP A 64 -26.61 0.79 -29.59
C ASP A 64 -26.63 0.99 -28.05
N PRO A 65 -26.07 0.04 -27.26
CA PRO A 65 -25.53 -1.25 -27.69
C PRO A 65 -26.64 -2.17 -28.21
N LYS A 66 -26.27 -3.08 -29.10
CA LYS A 66 -27.20 -4.11 -29.59
C LYS A 66 -27.56 -5.08 -28.44
N PRO A 67 -28.84 -5.40 -28.20
CA PRO A 67 -29.24 -6.29 -27.10
C PRO A 67 -28.53 -7.64 -27.08
N GLU A 68 -28.25 -8.23 -28.25
CA GLU A 68 -27.50 -9.48 -28.38
C GLU A 68 -26.04 -9.37 -27.93
N VAL A 69 -25.40 -8.22 -28.12
CA VAL A 69 -24.04 -7.96 -27.64
C VAL A 69 -24.03 -7.88 -26.13
N VAL A 70 -24.98 -7.15 -25.54
CA VAL A 70 -25.12 -7.06 -24.07
C VAL A 70 -25.34 -8.46 -23.47
N LYS A 71 -26.26 -9.25 -24.04
CA LYS A 71 -26.53 -10.62 -23.60
C LYS A 71 -25.31 -11.53 -23.73
N ASP A 72 -24.55 -11.42 -24.82
CA ASP A 72 -23.31 -12.20 -25.01
C ASP A 72 -22.23 -11.83 -23.99
N ILE A 73 -22.02 -10.53 -23.72
CA ILE A 73 -21.06 -10.07 -22.72
C ILE A 73 -21.45 -10.52 -21.31
N VAL A 74 -22.72 -10.38 -20.92
CA VAL A 74 -23.19 -10.86 -19.61
C VAL A 74 -23.08 -12.38 -19.50
N ALA A 75 -23.45 -13.12 -20.56
CA ALA A 75 -23.30 -14.57 -20.57
C ALA A 75 -21.82 -15.00 -20.46
N HIS A 76 -20.91 -14.26 -21.12
CA HIS A 76 -19.47 -14.48 -21.00
C HIS A 76 -18.96 -14.26 -19.59
N ALA A 77 -19.33 -13.14 -18.95
CA ALA A 77 -18.97 -12.86 -17.57
C ALA A 77 -19.50 -13.91 -16.60
N ARG A 78 -20.77 -14.32 -16.76
CA ARG A 78 -21.40 -15.35 -15.93
C ARG A 78 -20.69 -16.70 -16.03
N ARG A 79 -20.26 -17.12 -17.23
CA ARG A 79 -19.46 -18.35 -17.41
C ARG A 79 -18.14 -18.32 -16.64
N LEU A 80 -17.62 -17.12 -16.38
CA LEU A 80 -16.38 -16.89 -15.64
C LEU A 80 -16.61 -16.61 -14.15
N GLY A 81 -17.88 -16.58 -13.70
CA GLY A 81 -18.23 -16.25 -12.31
C GLY A 81 -18.08 -14.76 -11.98
N VAL A 82 -18.14 -13.88 -12.97
CA VAL A 82 -18.03 -12.43 -12.81
C VAL A 82 -19.41 -11.80 -12.93
N ARG A 83 -19.80 -11.03 -11.92
CA ARG A 83 -21.03 -10.23 -11.89
C ARG A 83 -20.78 -8.91 -12.59
N VAL A 84 -21.74 -8.45 -13.38
CA VAL A 84 -21.52 -7.30 -14.26
C VAL A 84 -22.68 -6.33 -14.25
N GLY A 85 -22.43 -5.09 -14.65
CA GLY A 85 -23.47 -4.07 -14.66
C GLY A 85 -22.98 -2.76 -15.21
N HIS A 86 -23.73 -1.70 -14.99
CA HIS A 86 -23.54 -0.43 -15.69
C HIS A 86 -23.37 0.76 -14.75
N TYR A 87 -22.90 1.85 -15.32
CA TYR A 87 -22.73 3.14 -14.64
C TYR A 87 -23.85 4.13 -14.98
N SER A 88 -24.07 5.14 -14.14
CA SER A 88 -24.73 6.39 -14.53
C SER A 88 -24.20 7.58 -13.73
N GLY A 89 -24.44 8.79 -14.26
CA GLY A 89 -24.43 9.97 -13.40
C GLY A 89 -25.73 9.98 -12.60
N ALA A 90 -25.67 10.06 -11.27
CA ALA A 90 -26.82 10.05 -10.39
C ALA A 90 -27.67 11.32 -10.60
N SER A 91 -27.17 12.48 -10.17
CA SER A 91 -27.94 13.73 -10.29
C SER A 91 -27.93 14.31 -11.70
N VAL A 92 -26.96 13.94 -12.54
CA VAL A 92 -26.86 14.47 -13.93
C VAL A 92 -27.44 13.52 -14.98
N VAL A 93 -27.75 12.27 -14.60
CA VAL A 93 -28.16 11.14 -15.47
C VAL A 93 -27.08 10.69 -16.46
N PHE A 94 -26.56 11.63 -17.26
CA PHE A 94 -25.51 11.41 -18.24
C PHE A 94 -24.18 11.91 -17.66
N GLY A 95 -23.25 10.98 -17.37
CA GLY A 95 -21.92 11.35 -16.91
C GLY A 95 -21.20 12.20 -17.98
N PRO A 96 -20.62 13.37 -17.63
CA PRO A 96 -19.91 14.23 -18.59
C PRO A 96 -18.75 13.53 -19.29
N HIS A 97 -18.20 12.48 -18.67
CA HIS A 97 -17.12 11.66 -19.20
C HIS A 97 -17.57 10.65 -20.26
N TYR A 98 -18.82 10.17 -20.21
CA TYR A 98 -19.24 8.96 -20.95
C TYR A 98 -20.57 9.13 -21.71
N ASN A 99 -20.97 10.38 -21.96
CA ASN A 99 -22.16 10.72 -22.74
C ASN A 99 -21.83 10.78 -24.24
N GLU A 100 -21.54 9.64 -24.84
CA GLU A 100 -21.05 9.51 -26.22
C GLU A 100 -22.00 10.15 -27.25
N TYR A 101 -23.31 10.05 -27.04
CA TYR A 101 -24.32 10.60 -27.95
C TYR A 101 -24.80 12.00 -27.57
N SER A 102 -24.13 12.67 -26.61
CA SER A 102 -24.50 14.01 -26.13
C SER A 102 -25.98 14.11 -25.73
N LYS A 103 -26.52 13.07 -25.11
CA LYS A 103 -27.91 13.05 -24.62
C LYS A 103 -28.10 14.06 -23.51
N SER A 104 -29.28 14.64 -23.45
CA SER A 104 -29.75 15.45 -22.33
C SER A 104 -31.18 15.06 -21.99
N LEU A 105 -31.62 15.43 -20.79
CA LEU A 105 -33.01 15.33 -20.40
C LEU A 105 -33.59 16.75 -20.40
N ASP A 106 -34.50 17.02 -21.33
CA ASP A 106 -35.27 18.27 -21.36
C ASP A 106 -36.41 18.20 -20.34
N ARG A 107 -36.01 18.28 -19.06
CA ARG A 107 -36.89 18.10 -17.89
C ARG A 107 -36.64 19.20 -16.86
N PRO A 108 -36.91 20.47 -17.20
CA PRO A 108 -36.72 21.59 -16.28
C PRO A 108 -37.55 21.46 -15.00
N GLU A 109 -38.67 20.73 -15.04
CA GLU A 109 -39.54 20.42 -13.90
C GLU A 109 -38.92 19.45 -12.89
N TRP A 110 -37.77 18.85 -13.19
CA TRP A 110 -37.02 17.98 -12.26
C TRP A 110 -35.73 18.62 -11.76
N ALA A 111 -35.33 19.75 -12.34
CA ALA A 111 -34.02 20.35 -12.13
C ALA A 111 -33.89 20.99 -10.74
N GLN A 112 -32.78 20.74 -10.05
CA GLN A 112 -32.48 21.42 -8.78
C GLN A 112 -32.45 22.94 -9.00
N ARG A 113 -33.08 23.69 -8.08
CA ARG A 113 -33.18 25.16 -8.16
C ARG A 113 -32.41 25.82 -7.02
N GLY A 114 -31.62 26.84 -7.35
CA GLY A 114 -30.97 27.73 -6.39
C GLY A 114 -31.96 28.70 -5.76
N ALA A 115 -31.51 29.43 -4.73
CA ALA A 115 -32.34 30.42 -4.03
C ALA A 115 -32.82 31.56 -4.95
N ASP A 116 -32.11 31.80 -6.05
CA ASP A 116 -32.46 32.74 -7.12
C ASP A 116 -33.50 32.19 -8.11
N GLY A 117 -33.93 30.93 -7.94
CA GLY A 117 -34.85 30.23 -8.84
C GLY A 117 -34.18 29.66 -10.09
N ASN A 118 -32.88 29.91 -10.31
CA ASN A 118 -32.16 29.37 -11.45
C ASN A 118 -31.81 27.90 -11.23
N GLN A 119 -31.61 27.18 -12.33
CA GLN A 119 -31.17 25.79 -12.26
C GLN A 119 -29.72 25.71 -11.76
N ILE A 120 -29.45 24.76 -10.86
CA ILE A 120 -28.10 24.48 -10.37
C ILE A 120 -27.44 23.46 -11.31
N GLY A 121 -26.52 23.93 -12.15
CA GLY A 121 -25.80 23.06 -13.10
C GLY A 121 -26.74 22.22 -13.96
N ASN A 122 -26.39 20.97 -14.23
CA ASN A 122 -27.26 19.99 -14.91
C ASN A 122 -27.83 18.96 -13.93
N CYS A 123 -28.09 19.37 -12.69
CA CYS A 123 -28.49 18.46 -11.61
C CYS A 123 -30.01 18.35 -11.48
N TYR A 124 -30.51 17.12 -11.36
CA TYR A 124 -31.89 16.79 -11.04
C TYR A 124 -32.05 16.51 -9.56
N CYS A 125 -33.22 16.89 -9.03
CA CYS A 125 -33.52 16.79 -7.61
C CYS A 125 -34.02 15.38 -7.29
N PHE A 126 -33.26 14.60 -6.52
CA PHE A 126 -33.76 13.33 -5.96
C PHE A 126 -34.97 13.51 -5.02
N GLY A 127 -35.29 14.75 -4.62
CA GLY A 127 -36.50 15.05 -3.85
C GLY A 127 -37.75 15.13 -4.71
N ALA A 128 -37.62 15.23 -6.04
CA ALA A 128 -38.73 15.21 -6.98
C ALA A 128 -39.15 13.75 -7.27
N PRO A 129 -40.37 13.33 -6.86
CA PRO A 129 -40.79 11.92 -6.99
C PRO A 129 -40.78 11.43 -8.45
N ASP A 130 -41.22 12.26 -9.39
CA ASP A 130 -41.28 11.91 -10.81
C ASP A 130 -39.90 11.60 -11.40
N PHE A 131 -38.85 12.32 -10.96
CA PHE A 131 -37.47 12.04 -11.35
C PHE A 131 -36.99 10.70 -10.79
N VAL A 132 -37.25 10.44 -9.51
CA VAL A 132 -36.89 9.17 -8.85
C VAL A 132 -37.59 8.00 -9.54
N ASP A 133 -38.88 8.14 -9.84
CA ASP A 133 -39.66 7.11 -10.52
C ASP A 133 -39.16 6.88 -11.95
N TYR A 134 -38.85 7.95 -12.70
CA TYR A 134 -38.20 7.85 -14.01
C TYR A 134 -36.88 7.07 -13.93
N TYR A 135 -36.04 7.42 -12.96
CA TYR A 135 -34.72 6.82 -12.79
C TYR A 135 -34.85 5.31 -12.49
N ILE A 136 -35.73 4.92 -11.57
CA ILE A 136 -36.04 3.52 -11.25
C ILE A 136 -36.61 2.78 -12.46
N ASN A 137 -37.58 3.37 -13.16
CA ASN A 137 -38.25 2.75 -14.30
C ASN A 137 -37.32 2.56 -15.50
N MET A 138 -36.26 3.36 -15.61
CA MET A 138 -35.21 3.17 -16.61
C MET A 138 -34.23 2.07 -16.20
N LEU A 139 -33.75 2.09 -14.95
CA LEU A 139 -32.70 1.18 -14.49
C LEU A 139 -33.19 -0.25 -14.28
N ILE A 140 -34.22 -0.43 -13.46
CA ILE A 140 -34.57 -1.74 -12.90
C ILE A 140 -35.03 -2.74 -13.99
N PRO A 141 -35.87 -2.37 -14.96
CA PRO A 141 -36.23 -3.29 -16.05
C PRO A 141 -35.02 -3.75 -16.86
N ASN A 142 -34.07 -2.85 -17.15
CA ASN A 142 -32.86 -3.19 -17.90
C ASN A 142 -31.94 -4.10 -17.09
N MET A 143 -31.73 -3.82 -15.81
CA MET A 143 -30.94 -4.70 -14.95
C MET A 143 -31.53 -6.12 -14.90
N LYS A 144 -32.86 -6.24 -14.80
CA LYS A 144 -33.56 -7.54 -14.83
C LYS A 144 -33.49 -8.22 -16.20
N GLU A 145 -33.64 -7.47 -17.30
CA GLU A 145 -33.58 -8.02 -18.66
C GLU A 145 -32.22 -8.63 -18.96
N TYR A 146 -31.14 -7.89 -18.67
CA TYR A 146 -29.78 -8.30 -19.02
C TYR A 146 -29.10 -9.12 -17.93
N GLY A 147 -29.64 -9.13 -16.70
CA GLY A 147 -29.04 -9.80 -15.56
C GLY A 147 -27.83 -9.06 -14.99
N PHE A 148 -27.95 -7.73 -14.88
CA PHE A 148 -26.94 -6.89 -14.25
C PHE A 148 -27.07 -6.92 -12.72
N GLU A 149 -25.94 -7.02 -12.04
CA GLU A 149 -25.84 -7.18 -10.57
C GLU A 149 -24.92 -6.14 -9.94
N ILE A 150 -24.64 -5.06 -10.66
CA ILE A 150 -23.96 -3.89 -10.11
C ILE A 150 -24.45 -2.62 -10.78
N HIS A 151 -24.62 -1.57 -9.99
CA HIS A 151 -24.82 -0.24 -10.51
C HIS A 151 -23.86 0.76 -9.87
N VAL A 152 -23.08 1.45 -10.72
CA VAL A 152 -22.23 2.57 -10.30
C VAL A 152 -22.97 3.88 -10.48
N MET A 153 -23.03 4.67 -9.42
CA MET A 153 -23.70 5.97 -9.37
C MET A 153 -22.68 7.06 -9.02
N ASP A 154 -22.35 7.88 -10.00
CA ASP A 154 -21.39 8.97 -9.86
C ASP A 154 -22.10 10.32 -9.85
N PHE A 155 -21.41 11.43 -9.57
CA PHE A 155 -22.01 12.77 -9.60
C PHE A 155 -23.28 12.88 -8.74
N LEU A 156 -23.26 12.26 -7.55
CA LEU A 156 -24.32 12.40 -6.58
C LEU A 156 -24.23 13.78 -5.92
N TYR A 157 -25.08 14.68 -6.37
CA TYR A 157 -25.21 16.05 -5.86
C TYR A 157 -26.49 16.19 -5.06
N ILE A 158 -26.38 16.08 -3.74
CA ILE A 158 -27.47 16.37 -2.80
C ILE A 158 -27.16 17.70 -2.14
N MET A 159 -27.98 18.71 -2.43
CA MET A 159 -27.81 20.09 -1.93
C MET A 159 -29.15 20.80 -1.83
N PRO A 160 -29.26 21.93 -1.09
CA PRO A 160 -30.51 22.65 -0.95
C PRO A 160 -31.17 22.97 -2.31
N CYS A 161 -32.46 22.68 -2.42
CA CYS A 161 -33.24 22.88 -3.64
C CYS A 161 -34.46 23.74 -3.31
N PHE A 162 -34.66 24.82 -4.06
CA PHE A 162 -35.70 25.82 -3.82
C PHE A 162 -36.89 25.71 -4.78
N ALA A 163 -36.98 24.60 -5.53
CA ALA A 163 -38.11 24.31 -6.37
C ALA A 163 -39.39 24.18 -5.53
N LYS A 164 -40.48 24.83 -5.95
CA LYS A 164 -41.75 24.85 -5.21
C LYS A 164 -42.71 23.73 -5.64
N ASP A 165 -42.40 23.09 -6.75
CA ASP A 165 -43.20 22.08 -7.46
C ASP A 165 -42.65 20.65 -7.29
N HIS A 166 -41.50 20.48 -6.62
CA HIS A 166 -40.86 19.17 -6.40
C HIS A 166 -41.41 18.37 -5.21
N GLN A 167 -42.53 18.77 -4.61
CA GLN A 167 -43.17 18.09 -3.47
C GLN A 167 -42.27 17.93 -2.21
N HIS A 168 -41.28 18.80 -2.05
CA HIS A 168 -40.51 18.97 -0.83
C HIS A 168 -40.48 20.45 -0.42
N PRO A 169 -40.22 20.79 0.86
CA PRO A 169 -40.01 22.17 1.26
C PRO A 169 -38.81 22.78 0.53
N PRO A 170 -38.86 24.05 0.10
CA PRO A 170 -37.72 24.71 -0.54
C PRO A 170 -36.62 25.02 0.49
N GLY A 171 -35.36 24.87 0.08
CA GLY A 171 -34.19 25.18 0.91
C GLY A 171 -33.54 23.93 1.53
N GLU A 172 -32.96 24.07 2.73
CA GLU A 172 -32.17 23.01 3.37
C GLU A 172 -32.97 21.74 3.66
N ASP A 173 -34.26 21.88 4.01
CA ASP A 173 -35.16 20.76 4.27
C ASP A 173 -35.35 19.85 3.04
N SER A 174 -35.10 20.35 1.82
CA SER A 174 -35.14 19.52 0.61
C SER A 174 -34.09 18.41 0.63
N MET A 175 -33.00 18.55 1.38
CA MET A 175 -31.93 17.57 1.41
C MET A 175 -32.40 16.25 2.01
N TYR A 176 -33.29 16.28 3.02
CA TYR A 176 -33.88 15.07 3.59
C TYR A 176 -34.72 14.31 2.56
N HIS A 177 -35.52 15.04 1.77
CA HIS A 177 -36.32 14.46 0.70
C HIS A 177 -35.45 13.89 -0.44
N GLN A 178 -34.34 14.56 -0.76
CA GLN A 178 -33.37 14.07 -1.73
C GLN A 178 -32.66 12.80 -1.26
N VAL A 179 -32.24 12.74 0.01
CA VAL A 179 -31.68 11.51 0.59
C VAL A 179 -32.73 10.39 0.58
N ALA A 180 -33.97 10.66 0.95
CA ALA A 180 -35.06 9.68 0.90
C ALA A 180 -35.31 9.17 -0.53
N GLY A 181 -35.28 10.05 -1.53
CA GLY A 181 -35.40 9.65 -2.93
C GLY A 181 -34.23 8.82 -3.42
N ALA A 182 -32.99 9.16 -3.03
CA ALA A 182 -31.82 8.34 -3.33
C ALA A 182 -31.91 6.95 -2.67
N VAL A 183 -32.37 6.87 -1.42
CA VAL A 183 -32.61 5.59 -0.72
C VAL A 183 -33.64 4.75 -1.46
N ARG A 184 -34.75 5.33 -1.96
CA ARG A 184 -35.72 4.60 -2.79
C ARG A 184 -35.08 3.98 -4.04
N VAL A 185 -34.13 4.67 -4.67
CA VAL A 185 -33.37 4.11 -5.80
C VAL A 185 -32.48 2.96 -5.34
N TYR A 186 -31.77 3.11 -4.22
CA TYR A 186 -30.90 2.05 -3.69
C TYR A 186 -31.68 0.80 -3.28
N GLU A 187 -32.83 0.96 -2.65
CA GLU A 187 -33.75 -0.15 -2.32
C GLU A 187 -34.20 -0.88 -3.58
N ALA A 188 -34.64 -0.13 -4.60
CA ALA A 188 -35.06 -0.71 -5.87
C ALA A 188 -33.91 -1.47 -6.57
N LEU A 189 -32.66 -0.99 -6.46
CA LEU A 189 -31.48 -1.68 -6.98
C LEU A 189 -31.21 -2.97 -6.20
N ASN A 190 -31.23 -2.92 -4.87
CA ASN A 190 -31.02 -4.09 -4.00
C ASN A 190 -32.12 -5.16 -4.20
N ASP A 191 -33.33 -4.76 -4.62
CA ASP A 191 -34.44 -5.68 -4.95
C ASP A 191 -34.28 -6.39 -6.32
N VAL A 192 -33.26 -6.06 -7.12
CA VAL A 192 -32.99 -6.75 -8.39
C VAL A 192 -32.51 -8.18 -8.16
N SER A 193 -31.56 -8.36 -7.24
CA SER A 193 -30.90 -9.62 -6.90
C SER A 193 -30.29 -9.50 -5.50
N PRO A 194 -30.25 -10.57 -4.68
CA PRO A 194 -29.52 -10.56 -3.42
C PRO A 194 -28.01 -10.31 -3.59
N GLU A 195 -27.50 -10.49 -4.81
CA GLU A 195 -26.11 -10.28 -5.18
C GLU A 195 -25.83 -8.88 -5.76
N THR A 196 -26.86 -8.04 -5.91
CA THR A 196 -26.70 -6.69 -6.47
C THR A 196 -25.80 -5.85 -5.56
N MET A 197 -24.81 -5.20 -6.16
CA MET A 197 -24.03 -4.16 -5.51
C MET A 197 -24.44 -2.78 -6.00
N VAL A 198 -24.83 -1.92 -5.04
CA VAL A 198 -24.85 -0.48 -5.25
C VAL A 198 -23.43 0.03 -4.98
N TRP A 199 -22.89 0.81 -5.92
CA TRP A 199 -21.60 1.46 -5.79
C TRP A 199 -21.73 2.94 -6.08
N THR A 200 -21.43 3.82 -5.12
CA THR A 200 -21.42 5.27 -5.37
C THR A 200 -20.02 5.86 -5.46
N HIS A 201 -19.87 6.89 -6.29
CA HIS A 201 -18.81 7.89 -6.17
C HIS A 201 -19.37 9.06 -5.35
N SER A 202 -18.82 9.27 -4.16
CA SER A 202 -19.47 10.09 -3.12
C SER A 202 -18.62 11.27 -2.63
N GLY A 203 -17.61 11.69 -3.39
CA GLY A 203 -16.73 12.79 -2.98
C GLY A 203 -17.42 14.13 -2.74
N SER A 204 -18.55 14.37 -3.41
CA SER A 204 -19.37 15.57 -3.22
C SER A 204 -20.44 15.46 -2.12
N SER A 205 -20.58 14.30 -1.48
CA SER A 205 -21.66 14.01 -0.52
C SER A 205 -21.14 13.30 0.74
N ILE A 206 -19.92 13.63 1.17
CA ILE A 206 -19.23 12.98 2.29
C ILE A 206 -20.04 13.05 3.59
N GLU A 207 -20.74 14.14 3.82
CA GLU A 207 -21.61 14.38 4.99
C GLU A 207 -22.78 13.39 5.08
N LEU A 208 -23.19 12.85 3.93
CA LEU A 208 -24.37 11.99 3.80
C LEU A 208 -24.02 10.50 3.81
N LEU A 209 -22.73 10.15 3.76
CA LEU A 209 -22.27 8.76 3.73
C LEU A 209 -22.86 7.89 4.85
N PRO A 210 -22.92 8.33 6.13
CA PRO A 210 -23.51 7.52 7.19
C PRO A 210 -25.00 7.21 7.00
N LYS A 211 -25.70 8.04 6.21
CA LYS A 211 -27.11 7.80 5.87
C LYS A 211 -27.22 6.77 4.76
N ILE A 212 -26.45 6.90 3.67
CA ILE A 212 -26.62 6.05 2.49
C ILE A 212 -25.95 4.67 2.62
N ALA A 213 -24.94 4.52 3.48
CA ALA A 213 -24.15 3.29 3.62
C ALA A 213 -24.98 2.02 3.91
N TRP A 214 -26.17 2.15 4.50
CA TRP A 214 -27.04 1.01 4.82
C TRP A 214 -27.62 0.33 3.58
N TRP A 215 -27.75 1.07 2.47
CA TRP A 215 -28.27 0.59 1.20
C TRP A 215 -27.20 0.54 0.11
N ASN A 216 -25.98 0.94 0.45
CA ASN A 216 -24.86 1.10 -0.46
C ASN A 216 -23.64 0.37 0.10
N GLN A 217 -23.37 -0.79 -0.47
CA GLN A 217 -22.38 -1.72 0.05
C GLN A 217 -20.94 -1.30 -0.28
N ASN A 218 -20.78 -0.34 -1.20
CA ASN A 218 -19.49 0.03 -1.76
C ASN A 218 -19.44 1.53 -2.05
N MET A 219 -18.70 2.29 -1.24
CA MET A 219 -18.55 3.74 -1.40
C MET A 219 -17.13 4.10 -1.82
N TYR A 220 -17.01 4.63 -3.02
CA TYR A 220 -15.79 5.23 -3.55
C TYR A 220 -15.78 6.73 -3.22
N LEU A 221 -14.71 7.20 -2.58
CA LEU A 221 -14.78 8.44 -1.80
C LEU A 221 -14.49 9.73 -2.55
N THR A 222 -13.72 9.72 -3.63
CA THR A 222 -13.39 10.89 -4.49
C THR A 222 -12.51 10.38 -5.62
N ASP A 223 -11.91 11.20 -6.47
CA ASP A 223 -10.88 10.76 -7.41
C ASP A 223 -9.46 10.90 -6.87
N ALA A 224 -8.53 10.20 -7.53
CA ALA A 224 -7.11 10.22 -7.20
C ALA A 224 -6.52 11.64 -7.31
N TYR A 225 -6.36 12.34 -6.18
CA TYR A 225 -5.75 13.66 -6.09
C TYR A 225 -4.74 13.73 -4.94
N VAL A 226 -3.63 14.43 -5.15
CA VAL A 226 -2.58 14.62 -4.13
C VAL A 226 -2.78 15.97 -3.45
N ASP A 227 -3.46 15.96 -2.30
CA ASP A 227 -3.74 17.17 -1.50
C ASP A 227 -2.77 17.34 -0.31
N LYS A 228 -1.96 16.31 -0.02
CA LYS A 228 -1.02 16.28 1.11
C LYS A 228 0.42 16.00 0.65
N PRO A 229 1.44 16.48 1.39
CA PRO A 229 2.86 16.37 1.02
C PRO A 229 3.46 14.99 1.28
N TRP A 230 2.81 13.94 0.79
CA TRP A 230 3.35 12.58 0.81
C TRP A 230 4.65 12.51 0.01
N GLN A 231 5.69 11.89 0.57
CA GLN A 231 6.93 11.63 -0.17
C GLN A 231 6.79 10.35 -0.97
N GLY A 232 7.43 10.29 -2.14
CA GLY A 232 7.36 9.11 -2.99
C GLY A 232 7.87 9.37 -4.39
N LEU A 233 8.35 8.30 -5.02
CA LEU A 233 8.78 8.26 -6.42
C LEU A 233 7.87 7.42 -7.32
N ASN A 234 6.83 6.81 -6.73
CA ASN A 234 5.78 6.08 -7.43
C ASN A 234 4.42 6.74 -7.18
N MET A 235 3.72 7.12 -8.26
CA MET A 235 2.46 7.84 -8.17
C MET A 235 1.34 6.97 -7.60
N SER A 236 1.26 5.71 -8.01
CA SER A 236 0.21 4.77 -7.58
C SER A 236 0.26 4.57 -6.07
N ARG A 237 1.46 4.40 -5.51
CA ARG A 237 1.70 4.33 -4.06
C ARG A 237 1.23 5.58 -3.32
N ILE A 238 1.61 6.76 -3.82
CA ILE A 238 1.22 8.05 -3.20
C ILE A 238 -0.30 8.15 -3.16
N LEU A 239 -0.98 7.79 -4.25
CA LEU A 239 -2.43 7.79 -4.32
C LEU A 239 -3.06 6.81 -3.33
N ASP A 240 -2.50 5.60 -3.19
CA ASP A 240 -2.96 4.62 -2.19
C ASP A 240 -2.83 5.15 -0.75
N ASP A 241 -1.75 5.87 -0.44
CA ASP A 241 -1.54 6.49 0.88
C ASP A 241 -2.57 7.58 1.19
N ILE A 242 -2.83 8.49 0.24
CA ILE A 242 -3.83 9.56 0.41
C ILE A 242 -5.23 9.00 0.59
N ARG A 243 -5.53 7.92 -0.12
CA ARG A 243 -6.82 7.24 -0.02
C ARG A 243 -7.03 6.60 1.33
N ARG A 244 -5.98 5.94 1.83
CA ARG A 244 -5.97 5.37 3.17
C ARG A 244 -6.22 6.44 4.22
N ASP A 245 -5.49 7.55 4.13
CA ASP A 245 -5.68 8.74 4.96
C ASP A 245 -7.12 9.27 4.92
N GLN A 246 -7.70 9.40 3.73
CA GLN A 246 -9.08 9.83 3.57
C GLN A 246 -10.07 8.85 4.25
N MET A 247 -9.94 7.55 4.02
CA MET A 247 -10.83 6.54 4.63
C MET A 247 -10.74 6.56 6.16
N VAL A 248 -9.53 6.66 6.71
CA VAL A 248 -9.28 6.73 8.16
C VAL A 248 -9.86 8.02 8.75
N THR A 249 -9.60 9.16 8.11
CA THR A 249 -10.15 10.45 8.52
C THR A 249 -11.69 10.42 8.54
N LEU A 250 -12.32 9.83 7.52
CA LEU A 250 -13.77 9.71 7.46
C LEU A 250 -14.34 8.72 8.48
N HIS A 251 -13.63 7.62 8.76
CA HIS A 251 -14.03 6.69 9.80
C HIS A 251 -14.17 7.41 11.15
N TYR A 252 -13.17 8.20 11.55
CA TYR A 252 -13.21 8.90 12.83
C TYR A 252 -14.12 10.12 12.85
N SER A 253 -14.23 10.85 11.75
CA SER A 253 -15.07 12.05 11.70
C SER A 253 -16.56 11.77 11.46
N ARG A 254 -16.90 10.61 10.88
CA ARG A 254 -18.27 10.24 10.49
C ARG A 254 -18.76 8.90 11.04
N PHE A 255 -17.93 8.16 11.78
CA PHE A 255 -18.24 6.84 12.35
C PHE A 255 -18.73 5.81 11.33
N LEU A 256 -18.27 5.91 10.09
CA LEU A 256 -18.64 4.96 9.04
C LEU A 256 -17.68 3.75 9.07
N PRO A 257 -18.19 2.52 9.22
CA PRO A 257 -17.34 1.33 9.26
C PRO A 257 -16.56 1.12 7.96
N TYR A 258 -15.28 0.74 8.08
CA TYR A 258 -14.40 0.59 6.92
C TYR A 258 -14.90 -0.39 5.85
N ARG A 259 -15.69 -1.39 6.25
CA ARG A 259 -16.29 -2.38 5.35
C ARG A 259 -17.14 -1.80 4.22
N PHE A 260 -17.54 -0.54 4.32
CA PHE A 260 -18.34 0.11 3.30
C PHE A 260 -17.51 0.97 2.34
N TYR A 261 -16.28 1.32 2.69
CA TYR A 261 -15.40 2.05 1.77
C TYR A 261 -14.82 1.12 0.71
N THR A 262 -14.43 1.68 -0.42
CA THR A 262 -13.60 1.01 -1.41
C THR A 262 -12.47 1.93 -1.84
N ASN A 263 -11.26 1.39 -1.87
CA ASN A 263 -10.16 2.06 -2.53
C ASN A 263 -10.03 1.62 -3.99
N CYS A 264 -9.83 2.56 -4.88
CA CYS A 264 -9.43 2.30 -6.25
C CYS A 264 -7.91 2.47 -6.37
N GLN A 265 -7.20 1.37 -6.63
CA GLN A 265 -5.78 1.39 -6.91
C GLN A 265 -5.54 1.68 -8.40
N TYR A 266 -4.98 2.84 -8.69
CA TYR A 266 -4.85 3.37 -10.04
C TYR A 266 -3.50 3.05 -10.69
N PHE A 267 -3.53 2.61 -11.95
CA PHE A 267 -2.35 2.30 -12.78
C PHE A 267 -2.25 3.16 -14.06
N PHE A 268 -2.70 4.44 -14.01
CA PHE A 268 -2.50 5.42 -15.08
C PHE A 268 -1.19 6.19 -15.00
N GLY A 269 -0.51 6.19 -13.85
CA GLY A 269 0.64 7.06 -13.56
C GLY A 269 1.93 6.69 -14.31
N LEU A 270 1.96 6.86 -15.62
CA LEU A 270 3.09 6.43 -16.48
C LEU A 270 4.39 7.21 -16.24
N ASN A 271 4.33 8.34 -15.54
CA ASN A 271 5.49 9.19 -15.28
C ASN A 271 6.10 8.93 -13.89
N SER A 272 5.82 7.80 -13.25
CA SER A 272 6.48 7.42 -12.00
C SER A 272 7.98 7.18 -12.25
N ILE A 273 8.84 7.66 -11.36
CA ILE A 273 10.28 7.38 -11.43
C ILE A 273 10.56 5.92 -11.07
N VAL A 274 9.88 5.42 -10.02
CA VAL A 274 9.90 4.00 -9.65
C VAL A 274 8.64 3.33 -10.22
N PRO A 275 8.75 2.22 -10.97
CA PRO A 275 7.61 1.62 -11.65
C PRO A 275 6.62 0.93 -10.70
N ASP A 276 5.36 0.81 -11.14
CA ASP A 276 4.25 0.25 -10.34
C ASP A 276 4.47 -1.21 -9.94
N ILE A 277 5.20 -1.98 -10.74
CA ILE A 277 5.55 -3.39 -10.43
C ILE A 277 6.36 -3.53 -9.13
N ARG A 278 6.94 -2.44 -8.63
CA ARG A 278 7.66 -2.39 -7.35
C ARG A 278 6.77 -2.01 -6.16
N ASN A 279 5.58 -1.47 -6.40
CA ASN A 279 4.75 -0.85 -5.35
C ASN A 279 3.32 -1.41 -5.27
N TYR A 280 2.86 -2.17 -6.27
CA TYR A 280 1.47 -2.65 -6.31
C TYR A 280 1.08 -3.47 -5.08
N GLU A 281 2.01 -4.29 -4.55
CA GLU A 281 1.78 -5.13 -3.36
C GLU A 281 1.56 -4.29 -2.11
N TYR A 282 2.37 -3.24 -1.93
CA TYR A 282 2.21 -2.27 -0.84
C TYR A 282 0.83 -1.61 -0.91
N GLY A 283 0.47 -1.07 -2.07
CA GLY A 283 -0.79 -0.35 -2.25
C GLY A 283 -2.02 -1.25 -2.01
N ALA A 284 -1.97 -2.48 -2.50
CA ALA A 284 -3.03 -3.46 -2.29
C ALA A 284 -3.15 -3.85 -0.80
N LEU A 285 -2.05 -4.18 -0.13
CA LEU A 285 -2.11 -4.63 1.27
C LEU A 285 -2.39 -3.50 2.25
N SER A 286 -1.89 -2.30 1.98
CA SER A 286 -2.18 -1.14 2.82
C SER A 286 -3.65 -0.73 2.71
N THR A 287 -4.26 -0.90 1.53
CA THR A 287 -5.71 -0.79 1.35
C THR A 287 -6.45 -1.84 2.16
N LEU A 288 -6.06 -3.12 1.98
CA LEU A 288 -6.70 -4.26 2.63
C LEU A 288 -6.50 -4.28 4.15
N ALA A 289 -5.51 -3.55 4.67
CA ALA A 289 -5.36 -3.32 6.10
C ALA A 289 -6.57 -2.59 6.71
N VAL A 290 -7.23 -1.75 5.91
CA VAL A 290 -8.31 -0.86 6.36
C VAL A 290 -9.67 -1.36 5.90
N THR A 291 -9.85 -1.54 4.59
CA THR A 291 -11.12 -1.93 3.98
C THR A 291 -11.01 -3.29 3.29
N PRO A 292 -12.05 -4.15 3.36
CA PRO A 292 -12.09 -5.38 2.61
C PRO A 292 -12.36 -5.16 1.11
N ASN A 293 -12.76 -3.96 0.68
CA ASN A 293 -13.14 -3.71 -0.71
C ASN A 293 -12.02 -2.98 -1.45
N ILE A 294 -11.58 -3.59 -2.55
CA ILE A 294 -10.59 -3.02 -3.46
C ILE A 294 -11.16 -2.99 -4.87
N SER A 295 -10.83 -1.92 -5.58
CA SER A 295 -11.06 -1.76 -7.00
C SER A 295 -9.75 -1.52 -7.72
N ILE A 296 -9.59 -2.09 -8.91
CA ILE A 296 -8.34 -1.99 -9.66
C ILE A 296 -8.61 -1.45 -11.08
N PRO A 297 -8.94 -0.16 -11.21
CA PRO A 297 -9.12 0.46 -12.52
C PRO A 297 -7.87 0.36 -13.39
N GLU A 298 -8.06 0.33 -14.72
CA GLU A 298 -6.98 0.36 -15.73
C GLU A 298 -5.92 -0.75 -15.61
N ILE A 299 -6.30 -1.87 -15.00
CA ILE A 299 -5.38 -2.98 -14.74
C ILE A 299 -4.89 -3.66 -16.03
N ARG A 300 -5.73 -3.86 -17.07
CA ARG A 300 -5.32 -4.52 -18.32
C ARG A 300 -4.16 -3.78 -18.99
N PRO A 301 -4.28 -2.47 -19.28
CA PRO A 301 -3.22 -1.78 -20.00
C PRO A 301 -1.91 -1.63 -19.21
N TRP A 302 -1.90 -1.90 -17.90
CA TRP A 302 -0.67 -2.06 -17.11
C TRP A 302 -0.12 -3.49 -17.22
N ILE A 303 -0.94 -4.50 -16.95
CA ILE A 303 -0.55 -5.92 -17.00
C ILE A 303 0.03 -6.31 -18.37
N GLU A 304 -0.59 -5.86 -19.47
CA GLU A 304 -0.14 -6.18 -20.83
C GLU A 304 1.27 -5.67 -21.15
N ARG A 305 1.79 -4.70 -20.39
CA ARG A 305 3.16 -4.19 -20.53
C ARG A 305 4.19 -4.97 -19.73
N LEU A 306 3.73 -5.82 -18.82
CA LEU A 306 4.61 -6.64 -17.99
C LEU A 306 5.06 -7.89 -18.75
N SER A 307 6.25 -8.38 -18.41
CA SER A 307 6.71 -9.70 -18.86
C SER A 307 5.76 -10.80 -18.36
N PRO A 308 5.65 -11.96 -19.04
CA PRO A 308 4.77 -13.06 -18.61
C PRO A 308 4.96 -13.47 -17.15
N THR A 309 6.22 -13.56 -16.68
CA THR A 309 6.55 -13.87 -15.28
C THR A 309 5.99 -12.84 -14.31
N ASN A 310 6.08 -11.54 -14.65
CA ASN A 310 5.53 -10.48 -13.81
C ASN A 310 3.99 -10.48 -13.83
N GLN A 311 3.37 -10.82 -14.95
CA GLN A 311 1.91 -10.99 -15.02
C GLN A 311 1.43 -12.11 -14.09
N GLU A 312 2.08 -13.29 -14.14
CA GLU A 312 1.77 -14.42 -13.26
C GLU A 312 1.92 -14.06 -11.79
N ARG A 313 3.01 -13.35 -11.44
CA ARG A 313 3.24 -12.85 -10.09
C ARG A 313 2.12 -11.92 -9.62
N VAL A 314 1.73 -10.95 -10.44
CA VAL A 314 0.65 -10.00 -10.11
C VAL A 314 -0.68 -10.73 -9.91
N TYR A 315 -1.05 -11.63 -10.83
CA TYR A 315 -2.26 -12.43 -10.69
C TYR A 315 -2.26 -13.29 -9.44
N ALA A 316 -1.17 -14.02 -9.17
CA ALA A 316 -1.04 -14.86 -7.99
C ALA A 316 -1.17 -14.05 -6.70
N PHE A 317 -0.56 -12.87 -6.66
CA PHE A 317 -0.63 -11.96 -5.51
C PHE A 317 -2.06 -11.51 -5.24
N TYR A 318 -2.74 -10.89 -6.21
CA TYR A 318 -4.11 -10.42 -6.00
C TYR A 318 -5.07 -11.56 -5.69
N LYS A 319 -4.94 -12.70 -6.38
CA LYS A 319 -5.77 -13.88 -6.10
C LYS A 319 -5.59 -14.39 -4.67
N LYS A 320 -4.35 -14.46 -4.18
CA LYS A 320 -4.06 -14.85 -2.78
C LYS A 320 -4.74 -13.90 -1.81
N TRP A 321 -4.54 -12.60 -1.96
CA TRP A 321 -4.99 -11.62 -0.96
C TRP A 321 -6.48 -11.34 -1.02
N THR A 322 -7.07 -11.28 -2.20
CA THR A 322 -8.54 -11.17 -2.32
C THR A 322 -9.22 -12.43 -1.81
N GLY A 323 -8.68 -13.62 -2.10
CA GLY A 323 -9.16 -14.88 -1.50
C GLY A 323 -9.06 -14.88 0.02
N PHE A 324 -7.90 -14.47 0.56
CA PHE A 324 -7.67 -14.35 1.99
C PHE A 324 -8.70 -13.44 2.69
N ILE A 325 -9.02 -12.28 2.12
CA ILE A 325 -10.00 -11.36 2.71
C ILE A 325 -11.42 -11.93 2.60
N LYS A 326 -11.76 -12.66 1.52
CA LYS A 326 -13.06 -13.34 1.40
C LYS A 326 -13.24 -14.38 2.49
N ASP A 327 -12.23 -15.23 2.68
CA ASP A 327 -12.25 -16.31 3.67
C ASP A 327 -12.33 -15.78 5.11
N ASN A 328 -11.91 -14.53 5.33
CA ASN A 328 -11.84 -13.90 6.66
C ASN A 328 -12.72 -12.64 6.79
N PHE A 329 -13.69 -12.44 5.88
CA PHE A 329 -14.45 -11.18 5.78
C PHE A 329 -15.18 -10.78 7.06
N ASP A 330 -15.59 -11.77 7.87
CA ASP A 330 -16.25 -11.52 9.15
C ASP A 330 -15.35 -10.76 10.13
N LEU A 331 -14.03 -10.97 10.10
CA LEU A 331 -13.08 -10.21 10.92
C LEU A 331 -13.00 -8.75 10.46
N TRP A 332 -13.07 -8.49 9.14
CA TRP A 332 -13.08 -7.14 8.56
C TRP A 332 -14.37 -6.34 8.82
N LYS A 333 -15.39 -6.96 9.42
CA LYS A 333 -16.54 -6.21 9.97
C LYS A 333 -16.16 -5.44 11.22
N LYS A 334 -15.01 -5.74 11.84
CA LYS A 334 -14.48 -5.14 13.08
C LYS A 334 -12.98 -4.84 12.90
N THR A 335 -12.67 -3.65 12.38
CA THR A 335 -11.29 -3.16 12.31
C THR A 335 -10.93 -2.42 13.60
N TYR A 336 -9.83 -2.81 14.23
CA TYR A 336 -9.24 -2.15 15.39
C TYR A 336 -7.96 -1.40 15.01
N THR A 337 -7.59 -0.36 15.76
CA THR A 337 -6.45 0.53 15.45
C THR A 337 -5.79 1.06 16.72
N VAL A 338 -4.47 0.97 16.80
CA VAL A 338 -3.66 1.44 17.96
C VAL A 338 -2.38 2.19 17.57
N GLY A 339 -2.09 2.32 16.27
CA GLY A 339 -0.90 3.00 15.74
C GLY A 339 -1.15 4.46 15.38
N ASP A 340 -0.20 5.05 14.65
CA ASP A 340 -0.31 6.42 14.14
C ASP A 340 -1.40 6.52 13.05
N ASN A 341 -1.92 7.71 12.83
CA ASN A 341 -2.74 7.99 11.64
C ASN A 341 -1.87 7.98 10.37
N PRO A 342 -2.45 7.75 9.18
CA PRO A 342 -1.73 7.85 7.93
C PRO A 342 -1.08 9.23 7.75
N GLY A 343 0.22 9.25 7.51
CA GLY A 343 0.94 10.47 7.15
C GLY A 343 2.44 10.38 7.40
N PHE A 344 3.12 11.53 7.32
CA PHE A 344 4.58 11.59 7.40
C PHE A 344 5.11 11.21 8.80
N GLY A 345 6.12 10.34 8.86
CA GLY A 345 6.67 9.80 10.11
C GLY A 345 5.84 8.72 10.81
N GLY A 346 4.53 8.63 10.50
CA GLY A 346 3.63 7.66 11.11
C GLY A 346 3.84 6.23 10.63
N VAL A 347 3.57 5.27 11.52
CA VAL A 347 3.35 3.85 11.19
C VAL A 347 1.99 3.43 11.73
N GLU A 348 1.15 2.96 10.83
CA GLU A 348 -0.22 2.59 11.14
C GLU A 348 -0.28 1.13 11.59
N VAL A 349 -1.18 0.83 12.53
CA VAL A 349 -1.41 -0.53 13.04
C VAL A 349 -2.90 -0.82 13.03
N TYR A 350 -3.32 -1.77 12.19
CA TYR A 350 -4.70 -2.23 12.07
C TYR A 350 -4.80 -3.69 12.50
N SER A 351 -5.91 -4.09 13.12
CA SER A 351 -6.19 -5.50 13.39
C SER A 351 -7.62 -5.91 13.07
N HIS A 352 -7.74 -7.17 12.66
CA HIS A 352 -8.97 -7.87 12.32
C HIS A 352 -8.95 -9.18 13.11
N ALA A 353 -9.51 -9.17 14.32
CA ALA A 353 -9.34 -10.26 15.28
C ALA A 353 -10.60 -10.58 16.08
N GLU A 354 -10.69 -11.83 16.52
CA GLU A 354 -11.71 -12.31 17.45
C GLU A 354 -11.15 -13.40 18.38
N GLY A 355 -11.28 -13.19 19.69
CA GLY A 355 -10.84 -14.16 20.70
C GLY A 355 -9.31 -14.31 20.74
N LYS A 356 -8.80 -15.45 20.28
CA LYS A 356 -7.36 -15.82 20.29
C LYS A 356 -6.72 -15.85 18.89
N HIS A 357 -7.47 -15.45 17.88
CA HIS A 357 -7.07 -15.53 16.48
C HIS A 357 -7.40 -14.22 15.76
N GLY A 358 -6.55 -13.85 14.82
CA GLY A 358 -6.75 -12.66 14.02
C GLY A 358 -5.52 -12.26 13.25
N TYR A 359 -5.63 -11.14 12.55
CA TYR A 359 -4.60 -10.60 11.70
C TYR A 359 -4.26 -9.17 12.12
N ILE A 360 -2.98 -8.82 12.01
CA ILE A 360 -2.45 -7.48 12.27
C ILE A 360 -1.74 -7.02 11.01
N PHE A 361 -2.08 -5.81 10.56
CA PHE A 361 -1.42 -5.12 9.45
C PHE A 361 -0.66 -3.94 10.02
N LEU A 362 0.64 -3.87 9.72
CA LEU A 362 1.47 -2.73 10.05
C LEU A 362 1.91 -2.06 8.75
N VAL A 363 1.57 -0.78 8.58
CA VAL A 363 1.79 -0.05 7.34
C VAL A 363 2.83 1.04 7.58
N ASN A 364 3.98 0.93 6.92
CA ASN A 364 5.04 1.93 6.97
C ASN A 364 5.22 2.57 5.58
N PRO A 365 4.65 3.76 5.33
CA PRO A 365 4.85 4.48 4.07
C PRO A 365 6.22 5.17 3.96
N GLN A 366 6.98 5.24 5.07
CA GLN A 366 8.19 6.05 5.15
C GLN A 366 9.35 5.40 4.40
N TYR A 367 10.36 6.22 4.09
CA TYR A 367 11.64 5.81 3.48
C TYR A 367 12.66 5.31 4.52
N TRP A 368 12.21 5.01 5.73
CA TRP A 368 13.01 4.47 6.81
C TRP A 368 12.20 3.47 7.63
N ASP A 369 12.90 2.54 8.27
CA ASP A 369 12.31 1.59 9.18
C ASP A 369 11.88 2.24 10.51
N ARG A 370 10.89 1.60 11.12
CA ARG A 370 10.33 2.01 12.42
C ARG A 370 10.09 0.76 13.26
N VAL A 371 10.31 0.87 14.56
CA VAL A 371 9.88 -0.13 15.54
C VAL A 371 8.64 0.41 16.21
N VAL A 372 7.58 -0.38 16.23
CA VAL A 372 6.32 -0.05 16.90
C VAL A 372 6.00 -1.08 17.96
N GLU A 373 5.50 -0.62 19.11
CA GLU A 373 5.01 -1.51 20.16
C GLU A 373 3.58 -1.93 19.84
N VAL A 374 3.37 -3.24 19.67
CA VAL A 374 2.06 -3.80 19.28
C VAL A 374 1.40 -4.44 20.50
N PRO A 375 0.28 -3.88 21.02
CA PRO A 375 -0.45 -4.47 22.14
C PRO A 375 -1.29 -5.66 21.67
N LEU A 376 -0.93 -6.88 22.08
CA LEU A 376 -1.66 -8.11 21.73
C LEU A 376 -2.87 -8.34 22.64
N GLY A 377 -3.70 -7.31 22.85
CA GLY A 377 -4.81 -7.32 23.80
C GLY A 377 -6.15 -6.83 23.22
N PRO A 378 -7.10 -6.44 24.08
CA PRO A 378 -8.43 -5.99 23.67
C PRO A 378 -8.43 -4.79 22.73
N ASP A 379 -7.42 -3.91 22.80
CA ASP A 379 -7.28 -2.75 21.90
C ASP A 379 -7.12 -3.15 20.43
N LEU A 380 -6.65 -4.37 20.16
CA LEU A 380 -6.58 -4.98 18.84
C LEU A 380 -7.62 -6.09 18.63
N GLY A 381 -8.63 -6.20 19.50
CA GLY A 381 -9.71 -7.20 19.38
C GLY A 381 -9.38 -8.59 19.94
N PHE A 382 -8.20 -8.78 20.56
CA PHE A 382 -7.85 -10.04 21.22
C PHE A 382 -8.44 -10.07 22.63
N GLY A 383 -9.55 -10.79 22.80
CA GLY A 383 -10.34 -10.80 24.03
C GLY A 383 -10.02 -11.93 25.03
N ALA A 384 -8.95 -12.70 24.83
CA ALA A 384 -8.69 -13.89 25.62
C ALA A 384 -7.23 -14.04 26.05
N GLU A 385 -7.00 -14.78 27.13
CA GLU A 385 -5.66 -15.00 27.70
C GLU A 385 -4.96 -16.25 27.12
N GLY A 386 -3.63 -16.28 27.26
CA GLY A 386 -2.79 -17.43 26.96
C GLY A 386 -1.61 -17.09 26.05
N LYS A 387 -0.82 -18.11 25.71
CA LYS A 387 0.28 -17.96 24.77
C LYS A 387 -0.21 -18.04 23.32
N CYS A 388 0.31 -17.18 22.46
CA CYS A 388 0.15 -17.21 21.02
C CYS A 388 1.51 -17.29 20.32
N GLU A 389 1.48 -17.70 19.06
CA GLU A 389 2.58 -17.53 18.13
C GLU A 389 2.20 -16.51 17.07
N LEU A 390 3.21 -15.84 16.53
CA LEU A 390 3.07 -14.86 15.46
C LEU A 390 3.57 -15.48 14.16
N VAL A 391 2.72 -15.48 13.13
CA VAL A 391 3.07 -15.93 11.78
C VAL A 391 3.10 -14.72 10.87
N GLU A 392 4.26 -14.40 10.31
CA GLU A 392 4.34 -13.40 9.24
C GLU A 392 3.82 -14.04 7.96
N LEU A 393 2.83 -13.41 7.34
CA LEU A 393 2.25 -13.81 6.06
C LEU A 393 2.82 -12.98 4.89
N TYR A 394 3.41 -11.82 5.20
CA TYR A 394 4.02 -10.89 4.25
C TYR A 394 4.96 -9.89 4.96
N PRO A 395 6.08 -9.48 4.33
CA PRO A 395 6.59 -9.93 3.02
C PRO A 395 7.18 -11.34 3.04
N THR A 396 7.59 -11.83 4.21
CA THR A 396 8.28 -13.11 4.34
C THR A 396 7.39 -14.09 5.09
N GLU A 397 6.96 -15.17 4.43
CA GLU A 397 6.20 -16.22 5.10
C GLU A 397 7.07 -17.00 6.09
N GLN A 398 6.86 -16.79 7.40
CA GLN A 398 7.64 -17.42 8.47
C GLN A 398 6.92 -17.39 9.82
N LEU A 399 7.29 -18.28 10.73
CA LEU A 399 6.98 -18.09 12.15
C LEU A 399 7.95 -17.05 12.71
N ARG A 400 7.45 -16.02 13.40
CA ARG A 400 8.31 -14.95 13.93
C ARG A 400 8.93 -15.35 15.25
N LEU A 401 10.22 -15.07 15.40
CA LEU A 401 10.92 -15.12 16.68
C LEU A 401 10.90 -13.73 17.32
N THR A 402 10.53 -13.64 18.59
CA THR A 402 10.46 -12.37 19.33
C THR A 402 11.49 -12.32 20.45
N ASN A 403 11.63 -11.16 21.09
CA ASN A 403 12.43 -11.01 22.31
C ASN A 403 11.83 -11.77 23.53
N GLN A 404 10.57 -12.19 23.45
CA GLN A 404 9.93 -13.09 24.43
C GLN A 404 10.04 -14.57 24.00
N GLY A 405 10.60 -14.85 22.83
CA GLY A 405 10.83 -16.17 22.26
C GLY A 405 9.83 -16.56 21.17
N PRO A 406 9.66 -17.87 20.89
CA PRO A 406 8.73 -18.36 19.85
C PRO A 406 7.25 -18.15 20.19
N TYR A 407 6.95 -17.93 21.48
CA TYR A 407 5.61 -17.70 21.98
C TYR A 407 5.57 -16.42 22.80
N VAL A 408 4.54 -15.62 22.56
CA VAL A 408 4.23 -14.39 23.30
C VAL A 408 2.93 -14.58 24.05
N SER A 409 2.67 -13.75 25.07
CA SER A 409 1.39 -13.80 25.79
C SER A 409 0.40 -12.82 25.19
N LEU A 410 -0.85 -13.22 25.00
CA LEU A 410 -1.94 -12.27 24.77
C LEU A 410 -2.04 -11.35 26.00
N GLY A 411 -2.20 -10.06 25.75
CA GLY A 411 -2.12 -8.98 26.73
C GLY A 411 -0.72 -8.35 26.88
N SER A 412 0.32 -8.88 26.21
CA SER A 412 1.65 -8.26 26.21
C SER A 412 1.81 -7.23 25.08
N GLN A 413 2.83 -6.37 25.21
CA GLN A 413 3.32 -5.55 24.11
C GLN A 413 4.51 -6.24 23.45
N VAL A 414 4.55 -6.20 22.11
CA VAL A 414 5.61 -6.81 21.32
C VAL A 414 6.21 -5.75 20.40
N PRO A 415 7.53 -5.47 20.49
CA PRO A 415 8.19 -4.58 19.55
C PRO A 415 8.27 -5.25 18.18
N ILE A 416 7.74 -4.58 17.15
CA ILE A 416 7.79 -5.06 15.77
C ILE A 416 8.47 -4.01 14.91
N ARG A 417 9.59 -4.39 14.29
CA ARG A 417 10.25 -3.60 13.25
C ARG A 417 9.47 -3.72 11.95
N VAL A 418 9.00 -2.60 11.42
CA VAL A 418 8.31 -2.45 10.14
C VAL A 418 9.28 -1.82 9.14
N PRO A 419 9.72 -2.55 8.09
CA PRO A 419 10.64 -2.02 7.09
C PRO A 419 10.09 -0.77 6.38
N ALA A 420 10.98 0.05 5.83
CA ALA A 420 10.60 1.18 4.98
C ALA A 420 9.72 0.73 3.79
N GLN A 421 8.74 1.56 3.44
CA GLN A 421 7.84 1.38 2.29
C GLN A 421 7.17 0.00 2.21
N GLN A 422 6.87 -0.59 3.37
CA GLN A 422 6.44 -1.97 3.48
C GLN A 422 5.15 -2.09 4.29
N VAL A 423 4.35 -3.10 3.94
CA VAL A 423 3.29 -3.62 4.81
C VAL A 423 3.79 -4.92 5.43
N LEU A 424 3.61 -5.08 6.74
CA LEU A 424 3.73 -6.36 7.42
C LEU A 424 2.34 -6.91 7.69
N VAL A 425 2.12 -8.18 7.37
CA VAL A 425 0.88 -8.89 7.73
C VAL A 425 1.23 -10.03 8.65
N ILE A 426 0.64 -10.03 9.85
CA ILE A 426 0.92 -11.01 10.89
C ILE A 426 -0.38 -11.70 11.28
N GLU A 427 -0.43 -13.03 11.19
CA GLU A 427 -1.44 -13.84 11.85
C GLU A 427 -1.03 -14.08 13.31
N VAL A 428 -1.95 -13.82 14.23
CA VAL A 428 -1.86 -14.21 15.63
C VAL A 428 -2.71 -15.45 15.82
N ARG A 429 -2.13 -16.53 16.36
CA ARG A 429 -2.89 -17.75 16.67
C ARG A 429 -2.39 -18.41 17.94
N ALA A 430 -3.24 -19.22 18.56
CA ALA A 430 -2.91 -19.92 19.80
C ALA A 430 -1.63 -20.76 19.65
N ALA A 431 -0.75 -20.68 20.66
CA ALA A 431 0.45 -21.50 20.70
C ALA A 431 0.09 -22.99 20.79
N PRO A 432 0.81 -23.89 20.10
CA PRO A 432 0.55 -25.32 20.19
C PRO A 432 0.81 -25.82 21.61
N LYS A 433 -0.11 -26.64 22.14
CA LYS A 433 0.05 -27.27 23.47
C LYS A 433 1.23 -28.25 23.54
N ARG A 434 1.64 -28.80 22.39
CA ARG A 434 2.78 -29.74 22.26
C ARG A 434 3.36 -29.65 20.86
N ILE A 435 4.69 -29.68 20.75
CA ILE A 435 5.40 -29.82 19.49
C ILE A 435 5.29 -31.26 18.97
N LYS A 436 4.51 -31.45 17.90
CA LYS A 436 4.34 -32.77 17.25
C LYS A 436 5.28 -32.97 16.05
N ALA A 437 5.71 -31.88 15.44
CA ALA A 437 6.61 -31.83 14.31
C ALA A 437 7.60 -30.68 14.54
N PRO A 438 8.84 -30.77 14.02
CA PRO A 438 9.83 -29.71 14.19
C PRO A 438 9.32 -28.39 13.62
N ARG A 439 9.68 -27.27 14.25
CA ARG A 439 9.24 -25.92 13.87
C ARG A 439 10.44 -24.99 13.76
N LEU A 440 10.35 -24.04 12.82
CA LEU A 440 11.39 -23.06 12.53
C LEU A 440 10.81 -21.66 12.71
N TYR A 441 11.44 -20.86 13.57
CA TYR A 441 11.08 -19.48 13.87
C TYR A 441 12.22 -18.54 13.49
N GLY A 442 11.90 -17.30 13.08
CA GLY A 442 12.84 -16.21 12.82
C GLY A 442 13.40 -16.14 11.40
N VAL A 443 13.24 -17.22 10.62
CA VAL A 443 13.62 -17.29 9.20
C VAL A 443 12.57 -18.08 8.39
N PRO A 444 12.39 -17.77 7.09
CA PRO A 444 11.52 -18.56 6.22
C PRO A 444 12.19 -19.88 5.86
N GLY A 445 11.46 -20.99 5.97
CA GLY A 445 12.03 -22.28 5.60
C GLY A 445 11.25 -23.48 6.11
N THR A 446 11.88 -24.64 5.98
CA THR A 446 11.37 -25.92 6.46
C THR A 446 12.44 -26.64 7.28
N ILE A 447 11.99 -27.56 8.13
CA ILE A 447 12.86 -28.44 8.89
C ILE A 447 12.32 -29.87 8.81
N GLU A 448 13.19 -30.80 8.43
CA GLU A 448 12.84 -32.19 8.14
C GLU A 448 13.71 -33.13 8.98
N LYS A 449 13.15 -34.24 9.47
CA LYS A 449 13.91 -35.23 10.23
C LYS A 449 14.81 -36.04 9.30
N THR A 450 16.06 -36.27 9.71
CA THR A 450 17.03 -37.13 9.02
C THR A 450 17.40 -38.33 9.89
N GLY A 451 18.29 -39.21 9.42
CA GLY A 451 18.76 -40.36 10.18
C GLY A 451 19.56 -40.01 11.44
N SER A 452 20.27 -38.87 11.42
CA SER A 452 21.18 -38.42 12.50
C SER A 452 20.75 -37.12 13.18
N GLY A 453 19.59 -36.57 12.82
CA GLY A 453 19.05 -35.34 13.39
C GLY A 453 18.02 -34.69 12.46
N TYR A 454 18.31 -33.47 11.98
CA TYR A 454 17.40 -32.68 11.16
C TYR A 454 18.13 -31.95 10.03
N LEU A 455 17.41 -31.65 8.94
CA LEU A 455 17.85 -30.78 7.86
C LEU A 455 16.97 -29.53 7.85
N LEU A 456 17.59 -28.38 8.01
CA LEU A 456 16.95 -27.07 7.88
C LEU A 456 17.21 -26.51 6.48
N LYS A 457 16.16 -26.17 5.76
CA LYS A 457 16.21 -25.50 4.46
C LYS A 457 15.63 -24.11 4.63
N THR A 458 16.45 -23.08 4.52
CA THR A 458 16.06 -21.69 4.78
C THR A 458 16.53 -20.78 3.66
N ARG A 459 16.05 -19.55 3.66
CA ARG A 459 16.51 -18.49 2.77
C ARG A 459 16.47 -17.14 3.49
N GLY A 460 17.16 -16.15 2.95
CA GLY A 460 17.16 -14.80 3.52
C GLY A 460 17.93 -13.83 2.66
N GLU A 461 17.76 -12.54 2.96
CA GLU A 461 18.39 -11.47 2.19
C GLU A 461 19.92 -11.53 2.31
N GLN A 462 20.62 -11.34 1.19
CA GLN A 462 22.08 -11.31 1.16
C GLN A 462 22.69 -10.42 2.24
N GLY A 463 23.76 -10.91 2.87
CA GLY A 463 24.51 -10.22 3.91
C GLY A 463 23.77 -9.93 5.22
N GLN A 464 22.49 -10.29 5.34
CA GLN A 464 21.77 -10.14 6.60
C GLN A 464 22.11 -11.29 7.54
N MET A 465 22.35 -10.93 8.80
CA MET A 465 22.30 -11.89 9.90
C MET A 465 20.85 -12.01 10.39
N LYS A 466 20.36 -13.24 10.48
CA LYS A 466 19.08 -13.58 11.08
C LYS A 466 19.28 -14.61 12.17
N ARG A 467 18.56 -14.43 13.26
CA ARG A 467 18.45 -15.43 14.31
C ARG A 467 17.28 -16.35 14.05
N ALA A 468 17.52 -17.65 14.12
CA ALA A 468 16.53 -18.70 13.96
C ALA A 468 16.41 -19.54 15.23
N ALA A 469 15.19 -19.90 15.62
CA ALA A 469 14.95 -20.89 16.66
C ALA A 469 14.31 -22.14 16.06
N VAL A 470 14.86 -23.29 16.41
CA VAL A 470 14.35 -24.60 16.05
C VAL A 470 13.71 -25.22 17.28
N LEU A 471 12.44 -25.59 17.20
CA LEU A 471 11.76 -26.39 18.23
C LEU A 471 11.58 -27.82 17.76
N LEU A 472 11.94 -28.78 18.61
CA LEU A 472 11.90 -30.21 18.28
C LEU A 472 10.81 -30.95 19.06
N PRO A 473 10.24 -32.03 18.51
CA PRO A 473 9.35 -32.89 19.28
C PRO A 473 10.04 -33.49 20.52
N PRO A 474 9.29 -33.78 21.60
CA PRO A 474 9.86 -34.46 22.75
C PRO A 474 10.51 -35.79 22.37
N GLY A 475 11.71 -36.04 22.91
CA GLY A 475 12.48 -37.27 22.65
C GLY A 475 13.43 -37.19 21.44
N SER A 476 13.58 -36.03 20.80
CA SER A 476 14.47 -35.84 19.65
C SER A 476 15.97 -35.77 19.98
N GLY A 477 16.34 -35.63 21.25
CA GLY A 477 17.71 -35.29 21.66
C GLY A 477 18.04 -33.81 21.42
N SER A 478 19.06 -33.30 22.11
CA SER A 478 19.49 -31.90 21.97
C SER A 478 20.31 -31.74 20.69
N VAL A 479 20.25 -30.57 20.05
CA VAL A 479 21.12 -30.27 18.90
C VAL A 479 22.54 -30.08 19.39
N VAL A 480 23.48 -30.90 18.93
CA VAL A 480 24.89 -30.87 19.35
C VAL A 480 25.80 -30.18 18.35
N SER A 481 25.40 -30.11 17.08
CA SER A 481 26.13 -29.37 16.05
C SER A 481 25.21 -28.93 14.92
N ALA A 482 25.63 -27.87 14.21
CA ALA A 482 24.95 -27.34 13.04
C ALA A 482 26.01 -27.07 11.95
N THR A 483 25.78 -27.57 10.73
CA THR A 483 26.75 -27.47 9.62
C THR A 483 26.05 -27.02 8.34
N VAL A 484 26.54 -25.95 7.72
CA VAL A 484 26.04 -25.52 6.40
C VAL A 484 26.48 -26.52 5.32
N ARG A 485 25.53 -26.98 4.50
CA ARG A 485 25.82 -27.77 3.31
C ARG A 485 26.44 -26.91 2.23
N ARG A 486 27.61 -27.34 1.75
CA ARG A 486 28.36 -26.65 0.67
C ARG A 486 27.99 -27.14 -0.73
N ASP A 487 27.28 -28.26 -0.80
CA ASP A 487 26.86 -28.90 -2.04
C ASP A 487 25.46 -28.44 -2.50
N VAL A 488 24.64 -27.87 -1.59
CA VAL A 488 23.29 -27.38 -1.88
C VAL A 488 22.99 -26.05 -1.16
N PRO A 489 22.49 -25.01 -1.86
CA PRO A 489 22.39 -24.92 -3.32
C PRO A 489 23.79 -24.90 -3.96
N LYS A 490 23.93 -25.49 -5.15
CA LYS A 490 25.20 -25.55 -5.86
C LYS A 490 25.60 -24.14 -6.31
N GLN A 491 26.74 -23.66 -5.83
CA GLN A 491 27.32 -22.39 -6.26
C GLN A 491 28.36 -22.62 -7.36
N PRO A 492 28.49 -21.71 -8.35
CA PRO A 492 29.62 -21.73 -9.27
C PRO A 492 30.94 -21.60 -8.49
N GLN A 493 31.97 -22.35 -8.87
CA GLN A 493 33.24 -22.36 -8.12
C GLN A 493 33.89 -20.97 -8.00
N ARG A 494 33.72 -20.12 -9.02
CA ARG A 494 34.25 -18.74 -9.01
C ARG A 494 33.45 -17.77 -8.14
N ASP A 495 32.20 -18.13 -7.81
CA ASP A 495 31.21 -17.30 -7.11
C ASP A 495 30.80 -17.96 -5.79
N PHE A 496 31.68 -18.76 -5.18
CA PHE A 496 31.40 -19.43 -3.91
C PHE A 496 31.53 -18.45 -2.75
N TYR A 497 30.42 -18.25 -2.03
CA TYR A 497 30.39 -17.46 -0.80
C TYR A 497 29.91 -18.32 0.37
N GLU A 498 30.63 -18.27 1.49
CA GLU A 498 30.25 -18.99 2.70
C GLU A 498 29.04 -18.32 3.38
N THR A 499 28.16 -19.15 3.94
CA THR A 499 27.12 -18.70 4.86
C THR A 499 27.68 -18.80 6.28
N GLY A 500 27.66 -17.69 7.01
CA GLY A 500 28.05 -17.68 8.41
C GLY A 500 27.00 -18.42 9.24
N LEU A 501 27.44 -19.30 10.14
CA LEU A 501 26.56 -20.04 11.03
C LEU A 501 27.21 -20.18 12.41
N SER A 502 26.46 -19.86 13.45
CA SER A 502 26.80 -20.21 14.82
C SER A 502 25.62 -20.83 15.56
N LEU A 503 25.92 -21.83 16.40
CA LEU A 503 24.96 -22.39 17.36
C LEU A 503 24.99 -21.52 18.62
N ALA A 504 24.08 -20.55 18.69
CA ALA A 504 23.99 -19.57 19.78
C ALA A 504 23.45 -20.18 21.09
N GLY A 505 22.70 -21.29 21.00
CA GLY A 505 22.18 -22.01 22.15
C GLY A 505 21.55 -23.34 21.75
N SER A 506 21.43 -24.25 22.71
CA SER A 506 20.80 -25.56 22.53
C SER A 506 20.07 -25.97 23.80
N SER A 507 19.02 -26.77 23.68
CA SER A 507 18.29 -27.37 24.79
C SER A 507 17.67 -28.70 24.36
N SER A 508 17.06 -29.40 25.31
CA SER A 508 16.25 -30.59 25.01
C SER A 508 15.00 -30.28 24.18
N GLU A 509 14.59 -29.01 24.14
CA GLU A 509 13.42 -28.54 23.39
C GLU A 509 13.79 -27.99 22.00
N GLY A 510 15.07 -27.69 21.75
CA GLY A 510 15.42 -26.98 20.53
C GLY A 510 16.85 -26.43 20.43
N ALA A 511 17.03 -25.49 19.51
CA ALA A 511 18.29 -24.79 19.28
C ALA A 511 18.08 -23.35 18.81
N LEU A 512 19.07 -22.51 19.03
CA LEU A 512 19.16 -21.14 18.56
C LEU A 512 20.36 -21.02 17.61
N LEU A 513 20.12 -20.50 16.42
CA LEU A 513 21.12 -20.38 15.35
C LEU A 513 21.22 -18.91 14.94
N ASP A 514 22.43 -18.40 14.76
CA ASP A 514 22.66 -17.14 14.04
C ASP A 514 23.17 -17.48 12.63
N ILE A 515 22.42 -17.05 11.62
CA ILE A 515 22.65 -17.35 10.20
C ILE A 515 22.97 -16.03 9.50
N THR A 516 24.20 -15.87 9.03
CA THR A 516 24.60 -14.74 8.17
C THR A 516 24.55 -15.19 6.73
N PHE A 517 23.50 -14.78 6.03
CA PHE A 517 23.31 -15.08 4.62
C PHE A 517 24.45 -14.52 3.79
N ARG A 518 24.91 -15.29 2.82
CA ARG A 518 26.10 -14.99 2.01
C ARG A 518 25.97 -13.68 1.21
N ARG A 519 27.11 -13.21 0.67
CA ARG A 519 27.30 -11.91 -0.03
C ARG A 519 27.12 -10.69 0.87
N THR A 520 27.45 -9.51 0.34
CA THR A 520 27.34 -8.24 1.08
C THR A 520 25.89 -7.77 1.18
N SER A 521 25.54 -7.13 2.29
CA SER A 521 24.20 -6.56 2.48
C SER A 521 23.89 -5.54 1.40
N ARG A 522 22.65 -5.56 0.92
CA ARG A 522 22.09 -4.48 0.10
C ARG A 522 21.80 -3.27 1.01
N PRO A 523 22.21 -2.06 0.62
CA PRO A 523 21.74 -0.85 1.26
C PRO A 523 20.37 -0.49 0.68
N THR A 524 19.39 -0.29 1.55
CA THR A 524 18.12 0.34 1.21
C THR A 524 18.05 1.70 1.87
N GLU A 525 18.29 1.74 3.18
CA GLU A 525 18.17 2.96 3.97
C GLU A 525 19.55 3.54 4.31
N LEU A 526 19.79 4.78 3.89
CA LEU A 526 20.96 5.57 4.25
C LEU A 526 20.57 6.52 5.38
N ARG A 527 20.70 6.05 6.62
CA ARG A 527 20.24 6.79 7.80
C ARG A 527 21.34 7.43 8.63
N ARG A 528 22.57 6.90 8.58
CA ARG A 528 23.70 7.45 9.33
C ARG A 528 24.43 8.43 8.43
N TRP A 529 24.51 9.69 8.86
CA TRP A 529 25.15 10.75 8.11
C TRP A 529 26.08 11.53 9.02
N ARG A 530 27.28 11.80 8.54
CA ARG A 530 28.18 12.76 9.16
C ARG A 530 27.79 14.15 8.69
N VAL A 531 27.57 15.06 9.63
CA VAL A 531 27.06 16.41 9.38
C VAL A 531 28.03 17.48 9.85
N ARG A 532 28.07 18.59 9.11
CA ARG A 532 28.84 19.78 9.43
C ARG A 532 28.17 21.01 8.83
N GLU A 533 28.17 22.10 9.57
CA GLU A 533 27.78 23.42 9.07
C GLU A 533 28.89 24.01 8.19
N GLY A 534 28.53 24.72 7.13
CA GLY A 534 29.48 25.43 6.27
C GLY A 534 28.88 25.74 4.91
N SER A 535 29.32 26.85 4.31
CA SER A 535 28.81 27.27 3.00
C SER A 535 29.27 26.34 1.86
N LEU A 536 28.59 26.39 0.72
CA LEU A 536 29.01 25.67 -0.48
C LEU A 536 30.44 26.04 -0.92
N ALA A 537 30.78 27.34 -0.89
CA ALA A 537 32.10 27.81 -1.33
C ALA A 537 33.22 27.26 -0.44
N GLU A 538 33.02 27.31 0.88
CA GLU A 538 33.97 26.80 1.88
C GLU A 538 34.22 25.30 1.68
N GLY A 539 33.17 24.50 1.53
CA GLY A 539 33.34 23.06 1.38
C GLY A 539 33.95 22.66 0.02
N VAL A 540 33.68 23.40 -1.05
CA VAL A 540 34.33 23.18 -2.34
C VAL A 540 35.82 23.52 -2.26
N GLU A 541 36.19 24.66 -1.67
CA GLU A 541 37.59 25.05 -1.47
C GLU A 541 38.34 24.05 -0.58
N ALA A 542 37.69 23.55 0.47
CA ALA A 542 38.24 22.55 1.38
C ALA A 542 38.19 21.11 0.85
N GLY A 543 37.68 20.88 -0.37
CA GLY A 543 37.65 19.56 -1.01
C GLY A 543 36.63 18.58 -0.43
N TRP A 544 35.61 19.06 0.30
CA TRP A 544 34.60 18.21 0.95
C TRP A 544 33.73 17.43 -0.04
N THR A 545 33.73 17.80 -1.33
CA THR A 545 33.03 17.07 -2.40
C THR A 545 33.50 15.61 -2.57
N ALA A 546 34.75 15.30 -2.19
CA ALA A 546 35.29 13.93 -2.13
C ALA A 546 35.09 13.25 -0.74
N GLY A 547 34.49 13.97 0.19
CA GLY A 547 34.25 13.60 1.58
C GLY A 547 35.10 14.36 2.58
N PHE A 548 34.68 14.31 3.84
CA PHE A 548 35.27 15.03 4.96
C PHE A 548 35.23 14.17 6.24
N GLU A 549 36.22 14.34 7.12
CA GLU A 549 36.33 13.54 8.36
C GLU A 549 35.70 14.23 9.57
N ALA A 550 35.77 15.55 9.63
CA ALA A 550 35.28 16.30 10.76
C ALA A 550 33.75 16.50 10.72
N GLY A 551 33.12 16.64 11.89
CA GLY A 551 31.67 16.71 12.01
C GLY A 551 31.12 15.60 12.91
N GLU A 552 29.81 15.62 13.12
CA GLU A 552 29.09 14.71 14.01
C GLU A 552 28.33 13.66 13.22
N GLU A 553 28.33 12.40 13.66
CA GLU A 553 27.54 11.35 13.02
C GLU A 553 26.15 11.26 13.66
N LEU A 554 25.12 11.53 12.87
CA LEU A 554 23.72 11.51 13.28
C LEU A 554 22.94 10.43 12.55
N ARG A 555 21.85 9.96 13.17
CA ARG A 555 20.89 9.05 12.54
C ARG A 555 19.62 9.82 12.18
N PHE A 556 19.33 9.91 10.88
CA PHE A 556 18.16 10.58 10.33
C PHE A 556 16.97 9.62 10.19
N PRO A 557 15.72 10.13 10.15
CA PRO A 557 15.32 11.50 10.52
C PRO A 557 15.62 11.83 11.99
N LEU A 558 15.93 13.10 12.28
CA LEU A 558 16.37 13.52 13.63
C LEU A 558 15.24 13.56 14.68
N PHE A 559 14.00 13.43 14.25
CA PHE A 559 12.80 13.54 15.08
C PHE A 559 12.13 12.18 15.34
N ILE A 560 12.71 11.06 14.90
CA ILE A 560 12.13 9.72 15.16
C ILE A 560 12.92 8.94 16.22
N ASN A 561 12.22 8.02 16.89
CA ASN A 561 12.77 7.19 17.98
C ASN A 561 13.39 8.05 19.08
N THR A 562 12.73 9.17 19.39
CA THR A 562 13.15 10.09 20.45
C THR A 562 12.32 9.90 21.71
N GLU A 563 12.89 10.15 22.89
CA GLU A 563 12.17 10.16 24.18
C GLU A 563 11.27 11.40 24.34
N ASP A 564 11.28 12.32 23.37
CA ASP A 564 10.47 13.54 23.40
C ASP A 564 8.99 13.21 23.16
N GLU A 565 8.24 13.09 24.25
CA GLU A 565 6.79 12.81 24.26
C GLU A 565 5.96 13.89 23.52
N SER A 566 6.54 15.04 23.16
CA SER A 566 5.84 16.08 22.39
C SER A 566 5.71 15.76 20.89
N ILE A 567 6.43 14.76 20.38
CA ILE A 567 6.40 14.42 18.95
C ILE A 567 5.28 13.42 18.68
N GLU A 568 4.14 13.93 18.24
CA GLU A 568 3.04 13.13 17.72
C GLU A 568 3.17 12.91 16.20
N PHE A 569 2.82 11.71 15.75
CA PHE A 569 2.78 11.37 14.32
C PHE A 569 1.33 11.17 13.85
N PRO A 570 1.03 11.47 12.58
CA PRO A 570 1.94 11.97 11.54
C PRO A 570 2.32 13.44 11.74
N LEU A 571 3.54 13.81 11.33
CA LEU A 571 4.11 15.13 11.53
C LEU A 571 3.82 16.06 10.34
N THR A 572 3.06 17.13 10.56
CA THR A 572 2.83 18.18 9.56
C THR A 572 3.91 19.28 9.60
N ALA A 573 3.93 20.15 8.59
CA ALA A 573 4.84 21.29 8.56
C ALA A 573 4.59 22.26 9.74
N GLU A 574 3.33 22.49 10.08
CA GLU A 574 2.92 23.36 11.18
C GLU A 574 3.32 22.78 12.54
N GLN A 575 3.14 21.47 12.74
CA GLN A 575 3.60 20.79 13.96
C GLN A 575 5.13 20.82 14.07
N ALA A 576 5.85 20.61 12.96
CA ALA A 576 7.29 20.72 12.93
C ALA A 576 7.79 22.14 13.28
N ASP A 577 7.12 23.18 12.79
CA ASP A 577 7.39 24.58 13.15
C ASP A 577 7.09 24.82 14.64
N ALA A 578 5.98 24.30 15.17
CA ALA A 578 5.61 24.45 16.58
C ALA A 578 6.59 23.75 17.54
N LEU A 579 7.16 22.61 17.13
CA LEU A 579 8.22 21.90 17.85
C LEU A 579 9.58 22.62 17.75
N GLY A 580 9.71 23.63 16.89
CA GLY A 580 10.95 24.36 16.63
C GLY A 580 11.98 23.55 15.86
N LEU A 581 11.54 22.59 15.03
CA LEU A 581 12.46 21.80 14.20
C LEU A 581 13.11 22.69 13.14
N GLY A 582 14.44 22.79 13.23
CA GLY A 582 15.28 23.59 12.35
C GLY A 582 15.49 22.95 10.97
N PRO A 583 16.19 23.63 10.05
CA PRO A 583 16.28 23.21 8.66
C PRO A 583 16.92 21.82 8.46
N LEU A 584 17.95 21.47 9.23
CA LEU A 584 18.60 20.16 9.10
C LEU A 584 17.64 18.99 9.37
N ALA A 585 16.67 19.17 10.28
CA ALA A 585 15.68 18.15 10.59
C ALA A 585 14.69 17.88 9.43
N ASP A 586 14.64 18.74 8.42
CA ASP A 586 13.82 18.48 7.23
C ASP A 586 14.37 17.34 6.38
N PHE A 587 15.70 17.17 6.34
CA PHE A 587 16.31 16.03 5.67
C PHE A 587 16.02 14.75 6.46
N CYS A 588 15.51 13.72 5.79
CA CYS A 588 15.08 12.48 6.46
C CYS A 588 16.01 11.28 6.20
N GLY A 589 17.21 11.54 5.68
CA GLY A 589 18.12 10.52 5.17
C GLY A 589 17.92 10.32 3.66
N ALA A 590 18.42 9.21 3.15
CA ALA A 590 18.19 8.81 1.77
C ALA A 590 17.79 7.34 1.69
N TYR A 591 17.18 6.96 0.57
CA TYR A 591 16.78 5.60 0.29
C TYR A 591 17.21 5.19 -1.10
N ILE A 592 17.67 3.95 -1.26
CA ILE A 592 18.09 3.40 -2.56
C ILE A 592 17.01 2.44 -3.05
N ASP A 593 16.22 2.95 -3.99
CA ASP A 593 15.28 2.19 -4.77
C ASP A 593 16.00 1.31 -5.78
N ASN A 594 15.47 0.09 -5.94
CA ASN A 594 15.91 -0.88 -6.95
C ASN A 594 17.40 -1.31 -6.86
N ALA A 595 18.05 -1.15 -5.69
CA ALA A 595 19.34 -1.77 -5.44
C ALA A 595 19.30 -3.29 -5.67
N PHE A 596 20.35 -3.85 -6.27
CA PHE A 596 20.43 -5.28 -6.56
C PHE A 596 20.15 -6.12 -5.32
N TYR A 597 19.30 -7.13 -5.50
CA TYR A 597 18.81 -8.00 -4.45
C TYR A 597 18.84 -9.45 -4.91
N GLU A 598 19.39 -10.31 -4.06
CA GLU A 598 19.34 -11.76 -4.22
C GLU A 598 19.01 -12.41 -2.88
N GLU A 599 18.01 -13.29 -2.90
CA GLU A 599 17.66 -14.15 -1.77
C GLU A 599 18.60 -15.37 -1.73
N GLN A 600 19.21 -15.62 -0.58
CA GLN A 600 20.25 -16.63 -0.41
C GLN A 600 19.70 -17.90 0.24
N GLU A 601 19.33 -18.88 -0.60
CA GLU A 601 18.95 -20.22 -0.12
C GLU A 601 20.11 -20.91 0.61
N THR A 602 19.88 -21.48 1.79
CA THR A 602 20.89 -22.08 2.68
C THR A 602 20.35 -23.35 3.31
N TRP A 603 21.13 -24.44 3.27
CA TRP A 603 20.76 -25.73 3.86
C TRP A 603 21.72 -26.04 5.02
N ILE A 604 21.18 -26.48 6.15
CA ILE A 604 21.93 -26.70 7.39
C ILE A 604 21.58 -28.06 7.98
N ASP A 605 22.58 -28.92 8.14
CA ASP A 605 22.45 -30.19 8.87
C ASP A 605 22.58 -29.93 10.37
N LEU A 606 21.60 -30.39 11.14
CA LEU A 606 21.57 -30.33 12.60
C LEU A 606 21.74 -31.75 13.14
N ALA A 607 22.84 -32.03 13.83
CA ALA A 607 23.04 -33.32 14.48
C ALA A 607 22.44 -33.30 15.89
N THR A 608 21.75 -34.36 16.28
CA THR A 608 21.15 -34.51 17.62
C THR A 608 21.86 -35.58 18.43
N GLY A 609 22.00 -35.38 19.74
CA GLY A 609 22.63 -36.34 20.64
C GLY A 609 22.25 -36.13 22.11
N GLU A 610 22.77 -37.01 22.98
CA GLU A 610 22.73 -36.83 24.42
C GLU A 610 23.84 -35.86 24.82
N ASN A 611 23.50 -34.67 25.30
CA ASN A 611 24.50 -33.70 25.75
C ASN A 611 24.21 -33.30 27.20
N SER A 612 25.24 -33.40 28.06
CA SER A 612 25.16 -33.14 29.50
C SER A 612 25.66 -31.73 29.90
N ASP A 613 26.29 -31.01 28.99
CA ASP A 613 26.88 -29.67 29.22
C ASP A 613 26.05 -28.55 28.54
N VAL A 614 24.73 -28.60 28.69
CA VAL A 614 23.84 -27.61 28.06
C VAL A 614 23.69 -26.40 28.98
N VAL A 615 24.22 -25.25 28.53
CA VAL A 615 23.81 -23.95 29.09
C VAL A 615 22.39 -23.69 28.59
N GLU A 616 21.41 -23.71 29.48
CA GLU A 616 20.04 -23.31 29.17
C GLU A 616 20.02 -21.83 28.77
N THR A 617 20.00 -21.56 27.47
CA THR A 617 19.77 -20.21 26.93
C THR A 617 18.30 -20.08 26.54
N ALA A 618 17.66 -18.98 26.95
CA ALA A 618 16.32 -18.67 26.48
C ALA A 618 16.34 -18.53 24.95
N LEU A 619 15.37 -19.14 24.26
CA LEU A 619 15.24 -19.08 22.80
C LEU A 619 14.67 -17.73 22.36
N VAL A 620 15.36 -16.64 22.64
CA VAL A 620 14.90 -15.27 22.38
C VAL A 620 15.78 -14.57 21.35
N THR A 621 15.27 -13.51 20.74
CA THR A 621 16.12 -12.59 19.97
C THR A 621 16.94 -11.71 20.93
N ASP A 622 18.25 -11.56 20.68
CA ASP A 622 19.12 -10.62 21.42
C ASP A 622 19.12 -9.22 20.79
N LEU A 623 18.14 -8.88 19.95
CA LEU A 623 18.03 -7.52 19.44
C LEU A 623 17.27 -6.71 20.49
N PRO A 624 17.94 -5.95 21.37
CA PRO A 624 17.22 -5.06 22.26
C PRO A 624 16.39 -4.10 21.40
N PRO A 625 15.15 -3.78 21.81
CA PRO A 625 14.42 -2.69 21.18
C PRO A 625 15.33 -1.46 21.19
N GLU A 626 15.38 -0.75 20.06
CA GLU A 626 16.15 0.47 19.99
C GLU A 626 15.59 1.43 21.04
N ARG A 627 16.37 1.67 22.09
CA ARG A 627 15.94 2.59 23.14
C ARG A 627 15.82 3.98 22.51
N PRO A 628 14.68 4.66 22.71
CA PRO A 628 14.55 6.04 22.29
C PRO A 628 15.68 6.89 22.89
N ARG A 629 16.04 7.98 22.21
CA ARG A 629 17.11 8.89 22.67
C ARG A 629 16.57 10.31 22.83
N PRO A 630 17.20 11.18 23.64
CA PRO A 630 16.84 12.60 23.64
C PRO A 630 16.94 13.19 22.23
N LEU A 631 16.03 14.12 21.91
CA LEU A 631 16.06 14.85 20.64
C LEU A 631 17.42 15.57 20.50
N HIS A 632 18.11 15.33 19.38
CA HIS A 632 19.44 15.88 19.18
C HIS A 632 19.40 17.42 19.09
N PRO A 633 20.33 18.19 19.70
CA PRO A 633 20.31 19.66 19.64
C PRO A 633 20.30 20.22 18.22
N LEU A 634 21.00 19.57 17.29
CA LEU A 634 21.02 19.96 15.88
C LEU A 634 19.66 19.80 15.17
N ALA A 635 18.71 19.03 15.73
CA ALA A 635 17.35 18.98 15.21
C ALA A 635 16.62 20.33 15.32
N LYS A 636 17.02 21.19 16.26
CA LYS A 636 16.51 22.56 16.44
C LYS A 636 17.49 23.64 15.93
N GLY A 637 18.63 23.23 15.36
CA GLY A 637 19.65 24.13 14.85
C GLY A 637 19.14 24.99 13.69
N GLN A 638 19.51 26.27 13.67
CA GLN A 638 18.98 27.26 12.71
C GLN A 638 19.95 27.61 11.57
N ALA A 639 21.08 26.90 11.47
CA ALA A 639 22.01 27.10 10.36
C ALA A 639 21.34 26.78 9.02
N LYS A 640 21.72 27.53 7.99
CA LYS A 640 21.09 27.50 6.66
C LYS A 640 21.82 26.59 5.67
N ASP A 641 23.09 26.31 5.93
CA ASP A 641 23.99 25.60 5.03
C ASP A 641 24.60 24.39 5.75
N TRP A 642 24.35 23.21 5.19
CA TRP A 642 24.78 21.95 5.78
C TRP A 642 25.48 21.08 4.75
N TRP A 643 26.66 20.59 5.12
CA TRP A 643 27.32 19.49 4.45
C TRP A 643 27.03 18.19 5.19
N ILE A 644 26.57 17.20 4.45
CA ILE A 644 26.28 15.88 4.98
C ILE A 644 26.91 14.80 4.10
N GLN A 645 27.41 13.73 4.69
CA GLN A 645 27.92 12.59 3.94
C GLN A 645 27.55 11.25 4.56
N THR A 646 27.49 10.23 3.71
CA THR A 646 27.42 8.83 4.13
C THR A 646 28.18 7.94 3.16
N SER A 647 28.46 6.71 3.58
CA SER A 647 29.02 5.67 2.73
C SER A 647 28.08 4.49 2.65
N PHE A 648 28.01 3.85 1.48
CA PHE A 648 27.20 2.66 1.25
C PHE A 648 27.81 1.76 0.18
N HIS A 649 27.57 0.46 0.30
CA HIS A 649 28.10 -0.53 -0.62
C HIS A 649 27.02 -0.98 -1.61
N LEU A 650 27.19 -0.77 -2.92
CA LEU A 650 26.28 -1.34 -3.93
C LEU A 650 26.79 -2.72 -4.36
N PRO A 651 26.05 -3.82 -4.15
CA PRO A 651 26.52 -5.15 -4.55
C PRO A 651 26.77 -5.29 -6.05
N PHE A 652 26.05 -4.50 -6.85
CA PHE A 652 26.14 -4.50 -8.30
C PHE A 652 25.76 -3.13 -8.85
N MET A 653 26.37 -2.74 -9.97
CA MET A 653 25.97 -1.58 -10.74
C MET A 653 26.23 -1.83 -12.23
N HIS A 654 25.31 -1.36 -13.08
CA HIS A 654 25.49 -1.40 -14.52
C HIS A 654 26.67 -0.53 -14.95
N MET A 655 27.43 -1.02 -15.92
CA MET A 655 28.54 -0.27 -16.52
C MET A 655 28.02 0.62 -17.64
N ILE A 656 28.73 1.73 -17.89
CA ILE A 656 28.43 2.64 -19.00
C ILE A 656 28.43 1.86 -20.33
N GLY A 657 27.39 2.04 -21.13
CA GLY A 657 27.16 1.33 -22.40
C GLY A 657 26.44 -0.02 -22.26
N PHE A 658 26.09 -0.43 -21.04
CA PHE A 658 25.28 -1.62 -20.71
C PHE A 658 24.16 -1.26 -19.72
N GLU A 659 23.66 -0.02 -19.81
CA GLU A 659 22.55 0.46 -19.01
C GLU A 659 21.28 -0.34 -19.35
N PRO A 660 20.50 -0.74 -18.33
CA PRO A 660 19.23 -1.40 -18.57
C PRO A 660 18.18 -0.37 -19.01
N PHE A 661 16.93 -0.79 -19.13
CA PHE A 661 15.84 0.18 -19.27
C PHE A 661 15.71 1.01 -17.98
N PHE A 662 15.21 2.25 -18.12
CA PHE A 662 15.14 3.22 -17.01
C PHE A 662 14.38 2.69 -15.78
N ASP A 663 13.40 1.82 -15.97
CA ASP A 663 12.62 1.16 -14.91
C ASP A 663 13.43 0.16 -14.07
N GLU A 664 14.62 -0.21 -14.54
CA GLU A 664 15.60 -1.04 -13.84
C GLU A 664 16.79 -0.22 -13.28
N HIS A 665 16.77 1.11 -13.38
CA HIS A 665 17.83 1.93 -12.81
C HIS A 665 17.81 1.89 -11.27
N VAL A 666 18.99 2.04 -10.66
CA VAL A 666 19.12 2.19 -9.20
C VAL A 666 18.94 3.67 -8.88
N ILE A 667 17.93 3.98 -8.07
CA ILE A 667 17.50 5.35 -7.83
C ILE A 667 17.75 5.73 -6.38
N LEU A 668 18.33 6.90 -6.15
CA LEU A 668 18.45 7.49 -4.81
C LEU A 668 17.26 8.42 -4.57
N ALA A 669 16.39 8.10 -3.63
CA ALA A 669 15.35 8.99 -3.13
C ALA A 669 15.87 9.83 -1.94
N LEU A 670 15.54 11.11 -1.93
CA LEU A 670 15.89 12.06 -0.87
C LEU A 670 14.59 12.62 -0.26
N PRO A 671 14.01 11.95 0.74
CA PRO A 671 12.81 12.42 1.43
C PRO A 671 13.08 13.66 2.30
N PHE A 672 12.17 14.63 2.23
CA PHE A 672 12.16 15.78 3.14
C PHE A 672 10.79 15.96 3.80
N LEU A 673 10.78 16.42 5.05
CA LEU A 673 9.56 16.81 5.77
C LEU A 673 8.92 18.05 5.13
N ARG A 674 9.72 19.11 4.89
CA ARG A 674 9.31 20.35 4.21
C ARG A 674 10.19 20.56 2.96
N PRO A 675 9.97 19.82 1.86
CA PRO A 675 10.85 19.84 0.68
C PRO A 675 10.98 21.23 0.02
N SER A 676 9.98 22.10 0.22
CA SER A 676 9.98 23.48 -0.26
C SER A 676 10.93 24.40 0.50
N LYS A 677 11.38 24.04 1.72
CA LYS A 677 12.39 24.81 2.47
C LYS A 677 13.80 24.61 1.92
N ALA A 678 14.10 23.48 1.29
CA ALA A 678 15.39 23.28 0.62
C ALA A 678 15.45 24.11 -0.67
N ARG A 679 16.22 25.21 -0.65
CA ARG A 679 16.43 26.11 -1.80
C ARG A 679 17.32 25.46 -2.85
N LYS A 680 18.41 24.84 -2.40
CA LYS A 680 19.44 24.24 -3.25
C LYS A 680 19.96 22.95 -2.64
N ILE A 681 20.12 21.94 -3.48
CA ILE A 681 20.77 20.67 -3.14
C ILE A 681 21.84 20.44 -4.20
N GLU A 682 23.09 20.38 -3.77
CA GLU A 682 24.23 19.97 -4.60
C GLU A 682 24.73 18.63 -4.09
N ALA A 683 25.09 17.72 -5.00
CA ALA A 683 25.48 16.36 -4.63
C ALA A 683 26.73 15.91 -5.38
N TRP A 684 27.52 15.08 -4.71
CA TRP A 684 28.65 14.38 -5.28
C TRP A 684 28.64 12.92 -4.84
N ILE A 685 29.00 12.03 -5.75
CA ILE A 685 29.25 10.63 -5.45
C ILE A 685 30.67 10.29 -5.87
N ASN A 686 31.47 9.82 -4.92
CA ASN A 686 32.90 9.52 -5.10
C ASN A 686 33.68 10.72 -5.69
N GLY A 687 33.35 11.94 -5.25
CA GLY A 687 33.95 13.19 -5.73
C GLY A 687 33.46 13.68 -7.09
N GLN A 688 32.60 12.94 -7.78
CA GLN A 688 32.01 13.35 -9.06
C GLN A 688 30.64 13.99 -8.83
N PRO A 689 30.28 15.06 -9.56
CA PRO A 689 28.94 15.65 -9.48
C PRO A 689 27.84 14.63 -9.72
N LEU A 690 26.76 14.71 -8.94
CA LEU A 690 25.54 13.91 -9.08
C LEU A 690 24.36 14.86 -9.24
N GLU A 691 23.60 14.71 -10.33
CA GLU A 691 22.43 15.56 -10.58
C GLU A 691 21.27 15.16 -9.67
N ILE A 692 20.80 16.11 -8.84
CA ILE A 692 19.58 15.95 -8.05
C ILE A 692 18.40 16.55 -8.82
N GLN A 693 17.39 15.73 -9.07
CA GLN A 693 16.18 16.10 -9.78
C GLN A 693 14.97 16.20 -8.85
N ARG A 694 13.94 16.93 -9.28
CA ARG A 694 12.64 17.02 -8.60
C ARG A 694 11.60 16.21 -9.36
N TYR A 695 11.06 15.18 -8.73
CA TYR A 695 9.87 14.51 -9.25
C TYR A 695 8.62 15.27 -8.79
N ARG A 696 8.07 16.13 -9.66
CA ARG A 696 6.82 16.86 -9.40
C ARG A 696 5.61 15.98 -9.68
N TYR A 697 4.69 15.88 -8.74
CA TYR A 697 3.57 14.96 -8.88
C TYR A 697 2.59 15.43 -9.98
N PRO A 698 2.24 14.56 -10.95
CA PRO A 698 1.39 14.97 -12.08
C PRO A 698 0.03 15.55 -11.68
N ARG A 699 -0.59 15.03 -10.61
CA ARG A 699 -1.91 15.48 -10.12
C ARG A 699 -1.84 16.67 -9.15
N ASN A 700 -0.66 17.01 -8.63
CA ASN A 700 -0.43 18.25 -7.90
C ASN A 700 1.05 18.63 -7.92
N ARG A 701 1.41 19.57 -8.81
CA ARG A 701 2.80 19.99 -9.03
C ARG A 701 3.38 20.85 -7.91
N ALA A 702 2.60 21.22 -6.89
CA ALA A 702 3.08 21.89 -5.70
C ALA A 702 3.88 20.93 -4.80
N PHE A 703 3.59 19.64 -4.88
CA PHE A 703 4.29 18.59 -4.14
C PHE A 703 5.30 17.87 -5.02
N PHE A 704 6.40 17.44 -4.40
CA PHE A 704 7.49 16.76 -5.08
C PHE A 704 8.38 16.00 -4.10
N CYS A 705 9.15 15.05 -4.63
CA CYS A 705 10.25 14.37 -3.94
C CYS A 705 11.55 14.60 -4.74
N TYR A 706 12.67 14.74 -4.03
CA TYR A 706 13.99 14.81 -4.66
C TYR A 706 14.51 13.39 -4.94
N TRP A 707 15.25 13.24 -6.04
CA TRP A 707 15.87 11.97 -6.40
C TRP A 707 17.11 12.16 -7.27
N ALA A 708 17.91 11.11 -7.43
CA ALA A 708 19.00 11.04 -8.38
C ALA A 708 19.10 9.65 -9.01
N ASP A 709 19.51 9.60 -10.27
CA ASP A 709 19.86 8.36 -10.95
C ASP A 709 21.30 7.98 -10.60
N LEU A 710 21.52 6.76 -10.09
CA LEU A 710 22.87 6.28 -9.81
C LEU A 710 23.50 5.61 -11.05
N VAL A 711 22.70 5.23 -12.06
CA VAL A 711 23.22 4.68 -13.31
C VAL A 711 23.84 5.81 -14.14
N GLY A 712 25.04 5.56 -14.69
CA GLY A 712 25.80 6.58 -15.40
C GLY A 712 26.44 7.67 -14.51
N SER A 713 26.25 7.58 -13.19
CA SER A 713 26.90 8.47 -12.21
C SER A 713 28.32 8.01 -11.84
N GLY A 714 28.93 8.66 -10.85
CA GLY A 714 30.19 8.20 -10.24
C GLY A 714 30.06 6.98 -9.33
N ALA A 715 28.84 6.44 -9.13
CA ALA A 715 28.60 5.22 -8.35
C ALA A 715 29.24 3.98 -8.98
N ARG A 716 29.71 3.05 -8.14
CA ARG A 716 30.37 1.81 -8.58
C ARG A 716 29.84 0.60 -7.81
N GLY A 717 29.60 -0.49 -8.52
CA GLY A 717 29.24 -1.78 -7.93
C GLY A 717 30.45 -2.49 -7.33
N SER A 718 30.25 -3.19 -6.22
CA SER A 718 31.28 -3.86 -5.42
C SER A 718 32.30 -2.93 -4.75
N PHE A 719 31.98 -1.64 -4.63
CA PHE A 719 32.80 -0.64 -3.91
C PHE A 719 31.98 0.07 -2.84
N ASP A 720 32.68 0.62 -1.85
CA ASP A 720 32.11 1.60 -0.93
C ASP A 720 31.98 2.94 -1.66
N ASN A 721 30.74 3.33 -1.90
CA ASN A 721 30.39 4.61 -2.49
C ASN A 721 30.23 5.62 -1.38
N LYS A 722 30.84 6.80 -1.55
CA LYS A 722 30.65 7.94 -0.66
C LYS A 722 29.79 8.97 -1.35
N ILE A 723 28.66 9.30 -0.75
CA ILE A 723 27.81 10.41 -1.20
C ILE A 723 27.96 11.58 -0.24
N VAL A 724 28.11 12.76 -0.82
CA VAL A 724 28.20 14.04 -0.13
C VAL A 724 27.11 14.95 -0.68
N LEU A 725 26.34 15.57 0.20
CA LEU A 725 25.31 16.55 -0.15
C LEU A 725 25.62 17.88 0.53
N HIS A 726 25.42 18.97 -0.18
CA HIS A 726 25.28 20.30 0.38
C HIS A 726 23.82 20.73 0.31
N LEU A 727 23.24 21.10 1.45
CA LEU A 727 21.85 21.52 1.61
C LEU A 727 21.80 23.00 2.00
N GLU A 728 21.16 23.82 1.17
CA GLU A 728 20.89 25.25 1.41
C GLU A 728 19.39 25.45 1.66
N TYR A 729 19.02 26.13 2.76
CA TYR A 729 17.63 26.34 3.20
C TYR A 729 17.17 27.81 3.25
#